data_AF-Q5XFW6-F1
#
_entry.id   AF-Q5XFW6-F1
#
_cell.length_a   1.000
_cell.length_b   1.000
_cell.length_c   1.000
_cell.angle_alpha   90.00
_cell.angle_beta   90.00
_cell.angle_gamma   90.00
#
_symmetry.space_group_name_H-M   'P 1'
#
loop_
_entity.id
_entity.type
_entity.pdbx_description
1 polymer ?
#
loop_
_entity_poly.entity_id
_entity_poly.type
_entity_poly.pdbx_seq_one_letter_code
_entity_poly.pdbx_strand_id
1 'polypeptide(L)'
;MDAFGDYVWPRATSELILLPVTGLECVGDRLLAGEGPDLLVYNLDFGGHLRMVKRVQNLLGHYLIHGFRVQPEPKGDLDSEAMIAVFGSKGLRVVKISWGQSHLRELWRSGLWNMSDWIWDARWLEGNVALALGHNSVVLYDPVIGCMLQDVPCTDRCTLSSACLIGDTWKELTIVAGAVSNELLVWYPATALPDNKPVAPDRRVSGHVGVIFSMSYLESKGLLATASEDRSVRIWKVGDLRVPGGRVQNIGHCFGHSARVWQVKLLENYLISAGEDCVCLVWSHEGEILQAFRGHQGRGIRAIAAHERQTWVITGGDDSGIRLWHLVGRGYPGLGVSSLSFKSPSRPGALKAVTLAGSWRVLAVTDVGGLYLYDLEVKCWEQLLEDNRFQSYCLLEAAPGPEGFGLCALANGEGLVKVVPINTPTAAVDQNLFQGKVHSLSWALRGYEELLLLASGPGGVVACLEISAAPTGKAIFVKERCRYLLPPSKQRWHTCSAFLPPGDFLVCGDRRGSVLLFPARPCLFKKPGVGPKAITAAEAPQAGSSSGGSESVVTGLGPVSSLHSLHGKQGVTSVTCHGGYVYSTGRDGSYYQLFVHGGRLQPVLRQKACRGMNWIAGLRMAPDGSMVVLGFHANEFVVWSPRSHEKLHIVNCGGGHRSWAFSDTEAAMAFAYLKDGDVMLYRALGGCIRPNVILREGLHGREITCVKRVGTVTLGPEFEVPNLEHPDSLEPGSEGPGLIDIVITGSEDTTVCVLALPTTTGAAHALTAVCNHISSVRALAVWGVGTPGGPQDSHPGLTAQVVSAGGRAEMHCFSLMITPDASTPSRLACHIMHLSSHRLDEYWDRQRNRHRMIKVDPETRYMSLAICELDSDRPGLGPGPLVAAACSDGAVRLFLLQDSGRILHLLAETFHHKRCVLKVHSFTHEAPNQRRRLILCSAATDGSIAFWDLTTAMDRGSTTLEPPAHPGLPYQMGTPCLTVQAHSCGVNSLHTLPTPEGHHLVASGSEDGSLHVFTLAVKMPELEEADGEAELVPQLCVLDEYSVPCAHAAHVTGIKILSPKLMVSASIDQRLTFWRLGNGEPTFMNSTVYHVPDVADMDCWPVNPEFGHRCALAGQGLEVYNWYD
;
A
#
# COMPACT_ATOMS: atom_id res chain seq x y z
N MET A 1 -25.64 17.44 49.09
CA MET A 1 -26.10 16.13 48.60
C MET A 1 -24.87 15.43 48.06
N ASP A 2 -24.16 14.71 48.92
CA ASP A 2 -22.93 14.01 48.57
C ASP A 2 -23.27 12.60 48.10
N ALA A 3 -23.43 12.45 46.78
CA ALA A 3 -23.51 11.17 46.09
C ALA A 3 -22.44 11.17 44.99
N PHE A 4 -21.17 11.08 45.38
CA PHE A 4 -20.00 10.94 44.50
C PHE A 4 -19.25 9.63 44.80
N GLY A 5 -19.98 8.53 44.97
CA GLY A 5 -19.41 7.18 45.02
C GLY A 5 -19.98 6.37 43.86
N ASP A 6 -19.11 5.83 43.02
CA ASP A 6 -19.38 4.88 41.92
C ASP A 6 -19.72 5.45 40.53
N TYR A 7 -19.07 6.55 40.11
CA TYR A 7 -18.88 6.77 38.67
C TYR A 7 -17.79 5.82 38.16
N VAL A 8 -18.18 4.82 37.37
CA VAL A 8 -17.24 3.98 36.59
C VAL A 8 -16.67 4.88 35.50
N TRP A 9 -15.41 5.29 35.65
CA TRP A 9 -14.75 6.18 34.70
C TRP A 9 -14.60 5.55 33.32
N PRO A 10 -14.70 6.32 32.22
CA PRO A 10 -14.50 5.81 30.88
C PRO A 10 -13.12 5.18 30.78
N ARG A 11 -13.07 3.87 30.49
CA ARG A 11 -11.83 3.10 30.39
C ARG A 11 -11.64 2.70 28.94
N ALA A 12 -10.66 3.31 28.29
CA ALA A 12 -10.33 3.00 26.92
C ALA A 12 -9.77 1.57 26.81
N THR A 13 -10.36 0.77 25.93
CA THR A 13 -9.91 -0.58 25.59
C THR A 13 -9.45 -0.64 24.14
N SER A 14 -8.26 -1.21 23.91
CA SER A 14 -7.69 -1.35 22.57
C SER A 14 -8.43 -2.48 21.83
N GLU A 15 -9.14 -2.14 20.76
CA GLU A 15 -9.83 -3.10 19.88
C GLU A 15 -8.90 -3.65 18.81
N LEU A 16 -8.12 -2.77 18.17
CA LEU A 16 -7.24 -3.09 17.05
C LEU A 16 -5.86 -2.49 17.30
N ILE A 17 -4.82 -3.27 17.02
CA ILE A 17 -3.44 -2.80 16.98
C ILE A 17 -2.81 -3.26 15.65
N LEU A 18 -2.21 -2.32 14.92
CA LEU A 18 -1.45 -2.55 13.70
C LEU A 18 -0.08 -1.91 13.91
N LEU A 19 0.90 -2.71 14.33
CA LEU A 19 2.24 -2.26 14.67
C LEU A 19 3.31 -3.14 14.00
N PRO A 20 4.58 -2.69 13.97
CA PRO A 20 5.67 -3.54 13.53
C PRO A 20 5.68 -4.91 14.23
N VAL A 21 5.88 -5.96 13.44
CA VAL A 21 6.02 -7.33 13.97
C VAL A 21 7.48 -7.55 14.34
N THR A 22 7.79 -7.43 15.63
CA THR A 22 9.16 -7.37 16.16
C THR A 22 9.67 -8.70 16.70
N GLY A 23 8.80 -9.70 16.87
CA GLY A 23 9.18 -11.04 17.27
C GLY A 23 8.45 -12.10 16.46
N LEU A 24 9.15 -13.15 16.04
CA LEU A 24 8.56 -14.33 15.41
C LEU A 24 9.26 -15.59 15.92
N GLU A 25 8.48 -16.65 16.19
CA GLU A 25 9.02 -17.96 16.53
C GLU A 25 8.08 -19.08 16.08
N CYS A 26 8.62 -20.12 15.47
CA CYS A 26 7.85 -21.33 15.12
C CYS A 26 7.84 -22.30 16.29
N VAL A 27 6.67 -22.85 16.62
CA VAL A 27 6.48 -23.88 17.64
C VAL A 27 5.66 -25.01 17.04
N GLY A 28 6.32 -26.08 16.61
CA GLY A 28 5.69 -27.11 15.77
C GLY A 28 5.07 -26.47 14.52
N ASP A 29 3.83 -26.86 14.19
CA ASP A 29 3.03 -26.29 13.10
C ASP A 29 2.27 -25.00 13.52
N ARG A 30 2.82 -24.22 14.45
CA ARG A 30 2.28 -22.92 14.88
C ARG A 30 3.33 -21.83 14.75
N LEU A 31 2.84 -20.60 14.57
CA LEU A 31 3.67 -19.39 14.57
C LEU A 31 3.21 -18.46 15.69
N LEU A 32 4.17 -18.06 16.52
CA LEU A 32 4.02 -16.96 17.47
C LEU A 32 4.53 -15.68 16.81
N ALA A 33 3.74 -14.61 16.90
CA ALA A 33 4.13 -13.29 16.43
C ALA A 33 3.90 -12.25 17.53
N GLY A 34 4.90 -11.42 17.77
CA GLY A 34 4.82 -10.27 18.67
C GLY A 34 4.49 -9.03 17.87
N GLU A 35 3.31 -8.45 18.12
CA GLU A 35 2.88 -7.17 17.55
C GLU A 35 2.58 -6.21 18.69
N GLY A 36 3.42 -5.20 18.85
CA GLY A 36 3.30 -4.37 20.04
C GLY A 36 3.51 -5.21 21.31
N PRO A 37 2.68 -5.02 22.36
CA PRO A 37 2.68 -5.86 23.55
C PRO A 37 1.87 -7.15 23.40
N ASP A 38 1.27 -7.38 22.22
CA ASP A 38 0.33 -8.47 21.99
C ASP A 38 1.00 -9.69 21.38
N LEU A 39 0.63 -10.87 21.88
CA LEU A 39 0.99 -12.14 21.27
C LEU A 39 -0.11 -12.58 20.31
N LEU A 40 0.26 -12.85 19.06
CA LEU A 40 -0.59 -13.45 18.05
C LEU A 40 -0.13 -14.88 17.80
N VAL A 41 -1.09 -15.79 17.67
CA VAL A 41 -0.84 -17.19 17.39
C VAL A 41 -1.51 -17.58 16.09
N TYR A 42 -0.74 -18.09 15.14
CA TYR A 42 -1.22 -18.58 13.85
C TYR A 42 -1.08 -20.09 13.75
N ASN A 43 -2.07 -20.72 13.09
CA ASN A 43 -1.93 -22.09 12.63
C ASN A 43 -1.21 -22.10 11.28
N LEU A 44 -0.14 -22.90 11.17
CA LEU A 44 0.56 -23.14 9.93
C LEU A 44 0.06 -24.45 9.30
N ASP A 45 -1.24 -24.57 9.04
CA ASP A 45 -1.75 -25.69 8.25
C ASP A 45 -1.59 -25.36 6.75
N PHE A 46 -0.50 -25.87 6.18
CA PHE A 46 -0.11 -25.63 4.80
C PHE A 46 -1.05 -26.29 3.77
N GLY A 47 -2.08 -27.04 4.23
CA GLY A 47 -3.19 -27.52 3.40
C GLY A 47 -4.23 -26.45 3.03
N GLY A 48 -4.13 -25.22 3.59
CA GLY A 48 -4.97 -24.08 3.17
C GLY A 48 -5.64 -23.30 4.30
N HIS A 49 -5.39 -23.62 5.56
CA HIS A 49 -6.02 -22.98 6.72
C HIS A 49 -5.01 -22.19 7.55
N LEU A 50 -4.36 -21.23 6.90
CA LEU A 50 -3.48 -20.28 7.57
C LEU A 50 -4.31 -19.16 8.18
N ARG A 51 -4.59 -19.26 9.48
CA ARG A 51 -5.41 -18.28 10.21
C ARG A 51 -4.81 -17.94 11.56
N MET A 52 -5.04 -16.70 12.00
CA MET A 52 -4.85 -16.34 13.40
C MET A 52 -5.87 -17.12 14.23
N VAL A 53 -5.39 -17.84 15.24
CA VAL A 53 -6.21 -18.66 16.14
C VAL A 53 -6.50 -17.90 17.44
N LYS A 54 -5.54 -17.10 17.91
CA LYS A 54 -5.67 -16.35 19.15
C LYS A 54 -4.83 -15.08 19.14
N ARG A 55 -5.37 -14.02 19.73
CA ARG A 55 -4.64 -12.83 20.18
C ARG A 55 -4.69 -12.78 21.70
N VAL A 56 -3.54 -12.57 22.34
CA VAL A 56 -3.40 -12.36 23.78
C VAL A 56 -2.95 -10.91 23.97
N GLN A 57 -3.88 -10.07 24.40
CA GLN A 57 -3.66 -8.63 24.53
C GLN A 57 -2.80 -8.28 25.74
N ASN A 58 -1.93 -7.27 25.60
CA ASN A 58 -1.09 -6.69 26.64
C ASN A 58 -0.28 -7.74 27.42
N LEU A 59 0.27 -8.74 26.72
CA LEU A 59 1.01 -9.82 27.35
C LEU A 59 2.26 -9.30 28.06
N LEU A 60 2.91 -8.25 27.55
CA LEU A 60 4.03 -7.59 28.23
C LEU A 60 3.67 -6.22 28.84
N GLY A 61 2.38 -5.99 29.13
CA GLY A 61 1.91 -4.70 29.63
C GLY A 61 2.09 -3.63 28.56
N HIS A 62 3.01 -2.69 28.78
CA HIS A 62 3.33 -1.60 27.85
C HIS A 62 4.63 -1.86 27.05
N TYR A 63 5.33 -2.97 27.29
CA TYR A 63 6.54 -3.30 26.56
C TYR A 63 6.22 -4.04 25.26
N LEU A 64 6.92 -3.67 24.19
CA LEU A 64 6.87 -4.37 22.91
C LEU A 64 7.52 -5.75 23.04
N ILE A 65 6.96 -6.77 22.38
CA ILE A 65 7.53 -8.14 22.33
C ILE A 65 8.63 -8.19 21.27
N HIS A 66 9.86 -8.50 21.67
CA HIS A 66 11.01 -8.63 20.75
C HIS A 66 11.43 -10.09 20.51
N GLY A 67 11.05 -11.01 21.39
CA GLY A 67 11.46 -12.40 21.24
C GLY A 67 10.70 -13.39 22.10
N PHE A 68 10.82 -14.65 21.68
CA PHE A 68 10.24 -15.82 22.32
C PHE A 68 11.33 -16.86 22.55
N ARG A 69 11.27 -17.60 23.66
CA ARG A 69 12.06 -18.82 23.85
C ARG A 69 11.15 -19.92 24.37
N VAL A 70 11.04 -20.99 23.59
CA VAL A 70 10.29 -22.18 23.99
C VAL A 70 11.20 -23.05 24.86
N GLN A 71 10.67 -23.54 25.98
CA GLN A 71 11.37 -24.50 26.82
C GLN A 71 11.49 -25.83 26.06
N PRO A 72 12.70 -26.40 25.92
CA PRO A 72 12.85 -27.75 25.37
C PRO A 72 12.23 -28.77 26.34
N GLU A 73 11.19 -29.50 25.93
CA GLU A 73 10.68 -30.61 26.74
C GLU A 73 11.53 -31.87 26.54
N PRO A 74 11.93 -32.59 27.61
CA PRO A 74 12.80 -33.76 27.49
C PRO A 74 12.18 -34.94 26.73
N LYS A 75 10.84 -35.07 26.70
CA LYS A 75 10.10 -36.26 26.19
C LYS A 75 8.66 -35.99 25.71
N GLY A 76 8.23 -34.73 25.60
CA GLY A 76 6.87 -34.37 25.19
C GLY A 76 6.73 -34.11 23.69
N ASP A 77 5.53 -34.34 23.16
CA ASP A 77 5.16 -33.88 21.83
C ASP A 77 4.89 -32.37 21.92
N LEU A 78 5.80 -31.54 21.38
CA LEU A 78 5.71 -30.07 21.34
C LEU A 78 4.41 -29.57 20.71
N ASP A 79 3.68 -30.44 20.02
CA ASP A 79 2.38 -30.15 19.41
C ASP A 79 1.24 -29.99 20.44
N SER A 80 1.43 -30.34 21.72
CA SER A 80 0.35 -30.37 22.73
C SER A 80 0.43 -29.29 23.82
N GLU A 81 1.60 -29.07 24.42
CA GLU A 81 1.85 -28.01 25.41
C GLU A 81 3.22 -27.36 25.20
N ALA A 82 3.34 -26.08 25.52
CA ALA A 82 4.61 -25.36 25.48
C ALA A 82 4.72 -24.35 26.63
N MET A 83 5.88 -24.31 27.29
CA MET A 83 6.25 -23.20 28.18
C MET A 83 7.14 -22.22 27.42
N ILE A 84 6.78 -20.93 27.43
CA ILE A 84 7.39 -19.92 26.58
C ILE A 84 7.75 -18.71 27.43
N ALA A 85 9.02 -18.31 27.37
CA ALA A 85 9.48 -17.01 27.84
C ALA A 85 9.27 -15.98 26.73
N VAL A 86 8.47 -14.96 27.03
CA VAL A 86 8.19 -13.82 26.14
C VAL A 86 8.90 -12.61 26.73
N PHE A 87 9.71 -11.95 25.92
CA PHE A 87 10.51 -10.80 26.38
C PHE A 87 10.56 -9.69 25.34
N GLY A 88 10.79 -8.48 25.82
CA GLY A 88 11.07 -7.34 24.97
C GLY A 88 11.15 -6.05 25.77
N SER A 89 11.94 -5.12 25.26
CA SER A 89 12.41 -3.96 26.01
C SER A 89 12.98 -4.40 27.37
N LYS A 90 12.34 -4.06 28.50
CA LYS A 90 12.74 -4.51 29.84
C LYS A 90 11.81 -5.57 30.45
N GLY A 91 10.75 -5.93 29.74
CA GLY A 91 9.72 -6.83 30.22
C GLY A 91 10.05 -8.30 29.96
N LEU A 92 9.85 -9.15 30.96
CA LEU A 92 9.82 -10.60 30.83
C LEU A 92 8.50 -11.14 31.41
N ARG A 93 7.88 -12.09 30.70
CA ARG A 93 6.79 -12.92 31.22
C ARG A 93 6.93 -14.34 30.69
N VAL A 94 6.58 -15.32 31.50
CA VAL A 94 6.52 -16.73 31.09
C VAL A 94 5.06 -17.15 31.02
N VAL A 95 4.70 -17.84 29.95
CA VAL A 95 3.37 -18.42 29.74
C VAL A 95 3.48 -19.89 29.44
N LYS A 96 2.57 -20.68 30.02
CA LYS A 96 2.37 -22.07 29.62
C LYS A 96 1.07 -22.14 28.82
N ILE A 97 1.16 -22.66 27.60
CA ILE A 97 0.02 -22.77 26.69
C ILE A 97 -0.18 -24.22 26.26
N SER A 98 -1.43 -24.60 26.05
CA SER A 98 -1.80 -25.86 25.42
C SER A 98 -2.56 -25.63 24.11
N TRP A 99 -2.33 -26.53 23.17
CA TRP A 99 -2.86 -26.48 21.83
C TRP A 99 -3.70 -27.74 21.59
N GLY A 100 -5.01 -27.57 21.38
CA GLY A 100 -5.89 -28.63 20.87
C GLY A 100 -6.11 -28.51 19.36
N GLN A 101 -6.88 -29.45 18.77
CA GLN A 101 -7.25 -29.39 17.35
C GLN A 101 -8.00 -28.09 16.97
N SER A 102 -8.72 -27.47 17.91
CA SER A 102 -9.52 -26.27 17.64
C SER A 102 -9.23 -25.05 18.52
N HIS A 103 -8.55 -25.18 19.67
CA HIS A 103 -8.42 -24.07 20.62
C HIS A 103 -7.04 -23.98 21.29
N LEU A 104 -6.55 -22.74 21.43
CA LEU A 104 -5.42 -22.38 22.30
C LEU A 104 -5.95 -22.07 23.70
N ARG A 105 -5.35 -22.67 24.73
CA ARG A 105 -5.63 -22.31 26.14
C ARG A 105 -4.34 -21.88 26.85
N GLU A 106 -4.42 -20.77 27.58
CA GLU A 106 -3.38 -20.37 28.53
C GLU A 106 -3.57 -21.19 29.82
N LEU A 107 -2.63 -22.07 30.14
CA LEU A 107 -2.66 -22.92 31.34
C LEU A 107 -2.14 -22.19 32.56
N TRP A 108 -1.14 -21.32 32.38
CA TRP A 108 -0.51 -20.56 33.45
C TRP A 108 0.25 -19.35 32.90
N ARG A 109 0.35 -18.29 33.71
CA ARG A 109 1.18 -17.11 33.41
C ARG A 109 1.91 -16.64 34.66
N SER A 110 3.16 -16.22 34.50
CA SER A 110 3.90 -15.53 35.56
C SER A 110 3.52 -14.04 35.65
N GLY A 111 4.00 -13.36 36.69
CA GLY A 111 3.97 -11.90 36.76
C GLY A 111 4.68 -11.22 35.57
N LEU A 112 4.47 -9.92 35.37
CA LEU A 112 5.33 -9.14 34.48
C LEU A 112 6.56 -8.66 35.27
N TRP A 113 7.74 -9.04 34.81
CA TRP A 113 9.00 -8.70 35.46
C TRP A 113 9.68 -7.58 34.71
N ASN A 114 10.07 -6.53 35.44
CA ASN A 114 10.79 -5.39 34.90
C ASN A 114 12.27 -5.53 35.23
N MET A 115 13.09 -5.78 34.22
CA MET A 115 14.54 -5.86 34.38
C MET A 115 15.14 -4.46 34.58
N SER A 116 16.34 -4.40 35.15
CA SER A 116 17.08 -3.15 35.33
C SER A 116 17.37 -2.45 33.99
N ASP A 117 17.52 -3.24 32.92
CA ASP A 117 17.91 -2.77 31.60
C ASP A 117 17.30 -3.63 30.47
N TRP A 118 17.57 -3.23 29.22
CA TRP A 118 17.05 -3.86 28.02
C TRP A 118 17.48 -5.33 27.89
N ILE A 119 16.54 -6.22 27.56
CA ILE A 119 16.77 -7.64 27.34
C ILE A 119 17.12 -7.87 25.87
N TRP A 120 18.32 -8.38 25.60
CA TRP A 120 18.80 -8.68 24.25
C TRP A 120 18.61 -10.15 23.85
N ASP A 121 18.73 -11.06 24.81
CA ASP A 121 18.50 -12.49 24.59
C ASP A 121 18.03 -13.17 25.87
N ALA A 122 17.34 -14.29 25.71
CA ALA A 122 16.89 -15.15 26.78
C ALA A 122 17.26 -16.61 26.46
N ARG A 123 17.51 -17.43 27.49
CA ARG A 123 17.76 -18.86 27.33
C ARG A 123 17.25 -19.65 28.53
N TRP A 124 16.56 -20.75 28.28
CA TRP A 124 16.13 -21.68 29.32
C TRP A 124 17.32 -22.50 29.84
N LEU A 125 17.45 -22.59 31.16
CA LEU A 125 18.47 -23.37 31.86
C LEU A 125 17.81 -24.12 33.03
N GLU A 126 17.62 -25.43 32.90
CA GLU A 126 17.10 -26.28 33.99
C GLU A 126 15.81 -25.76 34.65
N GLY A 127 14.89 -25.18 33.87
CA GLY A 127 13.62 -24.60 34.35
C GLY A 127 13.69 -23.12 34.75
N ASN A 128 14.89 -22.54 34.83
CA ASN A 128 15.14 -21.11 34.98
C ASN A 128 15.33 -20.44 33.61
N VAL A 129 15.33 -19.11 33.59
CA VAL A 129 15.60 -18.30 32.40
C VAL A 129 16.81 -17.41 32.65
N ALA A 130 17.88 -17.59 31.87
CA ALA A 130 18.96 -16.63 31.80
C ALA A 130 18.62 -15.51 30.81
N LEU A 131 18.99 -14.27 31.14
CA LEU A 131 18.80 -13.10 30.29
C LEU A 131 20.10 -12.34 30.12
N ALA A 132 20.37 -11.88 28.89
CA ALA A 132 21.46 -10.95 28.59
C ALA A 132 20.92 -9.51 28.57
N LEU A 133 21.47 -8.64 29.41
CA LEU A 133 20.99 -7.27 29.59
C LEU A 133 21.88 -6.21 28.89
N GLY A 134 21.30 -5.05 28.62
CA GLY A 134 21.88 -3.96 27.82
C GLY A 134 23.21 -3.39 28.32
N HIS A 135 23.46 -3.41 29.63
CA HIS A 135 24.72 -2.97 30.24
C HIS A 135 25.77 -4.08 30.35
N ASN A 136 25.66 -5.12 29.52
CA ASN A 136 26.56 -6.27 29.46
C ASN A 136 26.62 -7.06 30.76
N SER A 137 25.46 -7.48 31.25
CA SER A 137 25.30 -8.41 32.38
C SER A 137 24.43 -9.60 32.00
N VAL A 138 24.56 -10.68 32.76
CA VAL A 138 23.72 -11.87 32.62
C VAL A 138 23.04 -12.13 33.95
N VAL A 139 21.71 -12.20 33.94
CA VAL A 139 20.90 -12.55 35.11
C VAL A 139 20.32 -13.95 34.94
N LEU A 140 20.21 -14.71 36.04
CA LEU A 140 19.47 -15.97 36.10
C LEU A 140 18.20 -15.76 36.90
N TYR A 141 17.07 -16.20 36.36
CA TYR A 141 15.76 -15.88 36.90
C TYR A 141 14.88 -17.13 37.00
N ASP A 142 14.24 -17.32 38.15
CA ASP A 142 13.26 -18.39 38.37
C ASP A 142 11.84 -17.86 38.08
N PRO A 143 11.19 -18.30 37.00
CA PRO A 143 9.87 -17.79 36.63
C PRO A 143 8.72 -18.30 37.50
N VAL A 144 8.91 -19.41 38.23
CA VAL A 144 7.90 -20.01 39.09
C VAL A 144 7.90 -19.35 40.45
N ILE A 145 9.08 -19.18 41.04
CA ILE A 145 9.24 -18.52 42.35
C ILE A 145 9.10 -17.01 42.24
N GLY A 146 9.51 -16.43 41.12
CA GLY A 146 9.45 -14.99 40.94
C GLY A 146 10.68 -14.26 41.45
N CYS A 147 11.88 -14.85 41.36
CA CYS A 147 13.08 -14.27 41.94
C CYS A 147 14.30 -14.34 41.02
N MET A 148 15.18 -13.34 41.16
CA MET A 148 16.48 -13.32 40.52
C MET A 148 17.46 -14.14 41.35
N LEU A 149 18.02 -15.19 40.75
CA LEU A 149 18.96 -16.12 41.37
C LEU A 149 20.42 -15.66 41.26
N GLN A 150 20.78 -15.05 40.14
CA GLN A 150 22.13 -14.53 39.85
C GLN A 150 22.03 -13.21 39.08
N ASP A 151 23.01 -12.32 39.29
CA ASP A 151 23.26 -11.13 38.49
C ASP A 151 24.78 -10.97 38.36
N VAL A 152 25.28 -11.25 37.16
CA VAL A 152 26.72 -11.25 36.87
C VAL A 152 27.02 -10.16 35.84
N PRO A 153 27.63 -9.04 36.24
CA PRO A 153 28.09 -8.02 35.31
C PRO A 153 29.40 -8.42 34.63
N CYS A 154 29.59 -8.00 33.38
CA CYS A 154 30.91 -8.01 32.77
C CYS A 154 31.77 -6.85 33.32
N THR A 155 33.10 -7.01 33.36
CA THR A 155 34.01 -5.88 33.66
C THR A 155 33.88 -4.77 32.62
N ASP A 156 33.62 -5.15 31.37
CA ASP A 156 33.44 -4.23 30.25
C ASP A 156 31.97 -3.80 30.21
N ARG A 157 31.64 -2.75 30.96
CA ARG A 157 30.30 -2.15 31.06
C ARG A 157 29.88 -1.37 29.81
N CYS A 158 30.09 -1.96 28.63
CA CYS A 158 29.64 -1.39 27.37
C CYS A 158 28.13 -1.56 27.20
N THR A 159 27.51 -0.64 26.46
CA THR A 159 26.14 -0.83 25.98
C THR A 159 26.15 -1.86 24.85
N LEU A 160 25.27 -2.85 24.96
CA LEU A 160 25.06 -3.88 23.96
C LEU A 160 24.03 -3.42 22.93
N SER A 161 24.20 -3.90 21.69
CA SER A 161 23.23 -3.79 20.60
C SER A 161 22.66 -5.14 20.16
N SER A 162 23.25 -6.24 20.65
CA SER A 162 22.75 -7.61 20.49
C SER A 162 23.46 -8.54 21.48
N ALA A 163 22.86 -9.70 21.76
CA ALA A 163 23.46 -10.76 22.55
C ALA A 163 23.01 -12.12 22.04
N CYS A 164 23.79 -13.16 22.31
CA CYS A 164 23.44 -14.56 22.06
C CYS A 164 23.92 -15.43 23.23
N LEU A 165 22.99 -16.09 23.92
CA LEU A 165 23.23 -17.01 25.02
C LEU A 165 23.32 -18.46 24.50
N ILE A 166 24.36 -19.16 24.92
CA ILE A 166 24.70 -20.53 24.47
C ILE A 166 24.96 -21.42 25.68
N GLY A 167 24.46 -22.66 25.66
CA GLY A 167 24.59 -23.63 26.76
C GLY A 167 23.27 -23.86 27.50
N ASP A 168 23.11 -25.05 28.10
CA ASP A 168 21.82 -25.49 28.67
C ASP A 168 21.84 -25.54 30.21
N THR A 169 23.00 -25.28 30.81
CA THR A 169 23.20 -25.16 32.27
C THR A 169 23.91 -23.85 32.59
N TRP A 170 23.78 -23.33 33.81
CA TRP A 170 24.48 -22.10 34.23
C TRP A 170 26.00 -22.24 34.10
N LYS A 171 26.55 -23.42 34.41
CA LYS A 171 27.98 -23.70 34.37
C LYS A 171 28.58 -23.61 32.97
N GLU A 172 27.81 -24.01 31.96
CA GLU A 172 28.22 -24.00 30.55
C GLU A 172 27.79 -22.73 29.82
N LEU A 173 27.01 -21.87 30.48
CA LEU A 173 26.45 -20.67 29.86
C LEU A 173 27.57 -19.78 29.34
N THR A 174 27.44 -19.43 28.08
CA THR A 174 28.33 -18.51 27.37
C THR A 174 27.49 -17.42 26.76
N ILE A 175 27.97 -16.18 26.85
CA ILE A 175 27.38 -15.05 26.15
C ILE A 175 28.33 -14.59 25.06
N VAL A 176 27.78 -14.39 23.87
CA VAL A 176 28.38 -13.58 22.81
C VAL A 176 27.65 -12.24 22.81
N ALA A 177 28.32 -11.19 23.24
CA ALA A 177 27.77 -9.85 23.34
C ALA A 177 28.27 -8.98 22.18
N GLY A 178 27.34 -8.39 21.42
CA GLY A 178 27.63 -7.40 20.39
C GLY A 178 27.61 -6.02 21.01
N ALA A 179 28.78 -5.41 21.17
CA ALA A 179 28.90 -4.05 21.69
C ALA A 179 28.56 -3.03 20.60
N VAL A 180 28.00 -1.88 21.00
CA VAL A 180 27.78 -0.74 20.09
C VAL A 180 29.08 -0.29 19.41
N SER A 181 30.24 -0.59 20.02
CA SER A 181 31.57 -0.35 19.45
C SER A 181 31.92 -1.23 18.24
N ASN A 182 31.02 -2.09 17.74
CA ASN A 182 31.18 -3.05 16.63
C ASN A 182 31.98 -4.34 16.92
N GLU A 183 32.27 -4.61 18.19
CA GLU A 183 33.04 -5.76 18.62
C GLU A 183 32.16 -6.85 19.25
N LEU A 184 32.58 -8.10 19.07
CA LEU A 184 32.01 -9.25 19.77
C LEU A 184 32.84 -9.55 21.02
N LEU A 185 32.19 -9.61 22.16
CA LEU A 185 32.78 -10.04 23.43
C LEU A 185 32.24 -11.43 23.79
N VAL A 186 33.13 -12.38 24.05
CA VAL A 186 32.74 -13.73 24.49
C VAL A 186 33.16 -13.92 25.94
N TRP A 187 32.22 -14.29 26.81
CA TRP A 187 32.49 -14.46 28.24
C TRP A 187 31.54 -15.44 28.93
N TYR A 188 31.91 -15.86 30.15
CA TYR A 188 31.34 -17.01 30.85
C TYR A 188 30.84 -16.63 32.25
N PRO A 189 29.52 -16.42 32.46
CA PRO A 189 28.98 -15.92 33.73
C PRO A 189 29.32 -16.77 34.96
N ALA A 190 29.41 -18.10 34.81
CA ALA A 190 29.73 -19.01 35.91
C ALA A 190 31.14 -18.79 36.53
N THR A 191 32.04 -18.10 35.84
CA THR A 191 33.38 -17.77 36.37
C THR A 191 33.36 -16.75 37.51
N ALA A 192 32.22 -16.08 37.74
CA ALA A 192 32.04 -15.16 38.87
C ALA A 192 32.00 -15.87 40.23
N LEU A 193 31.66 -17.16 40.27
CA LEU A 193 31.52 -17.91 41.52
C LEU A 193 32.90 -18.31 42.08
N PRO A 194 33.12 -18.19 43.40
CA PRO A 194 32.14 -17.95 44.46
C PRO A 194 31.93 -16.47 44.88
N ASP A 195 32.72 -15.51 44.37
CA ASP A 195 32.77 -14.15 44.92
C ASP A 195 31.77 -13.15 44.28
N ASN A 196 30.97 -13.57 43.29
CA ASN A 196 30.11 -12.70 42.47
C ASN A 196 30.83 -11.46 41.91
N LYS A 197 32.12 -11.61 41.59
CA LYS A 197 32.91 -10.54 40.99
C LYS A 197 32.53 -10.37 39.51
N PRO A 198 32.63 -9.15 38.96
CA PRO A 198 32.45 -8.93 37.53
C PRO A 198 33.41 -9.79 36.70
N VAL A 199 32.92 -10.33 35.58
CA VAL A 199 33.66 -11.26 34.72
C VAL A 199 34.28 -10.53 33.54
N ALA A 200 35.59 -10.75 33.31
CA ALA A 200 36.27 -10.19 32.14
C ALA A 200 36.01 -11.02 30.88
N PRO A 201 35.99 -10.38 29.69
CA PRO A 201 35.83 -11.12 28.44
C PRO A 201 37.02 -12.02 28.13
N ASP A 202 36.74 -13.27 27.75
CA ASP A 202 37.75 -14.23 27.27
C ASP A 202 38.25 -13.82 25.88
N ARG A 203 37.34 -13.31 25.04
CA ARG A 203 37.65 -12.92 23.67
C ARG A 203 37.04 -11.58 23.34
N ARG A 204 37.81 -10.81 22.56
CA ARG A 204 37.36 -9.60 21.90
C ARG A 204 37.65 -9.74 20.42
N VAL A 205 36.60 -9.75 19.62
CA VAL A 205 36.69 -9.99 18.17
C VAL A 205 36.17 -8.77 17.45
N SER A 206 37.07 -8.10 16.75
CA SER A 206 36.75 -6.96 15.89
C SER A 206 36.63 -7.44 14.44
N GLY A 207 35.80 -6.75 13.65
CA GLY A 207 35.77 -6.99 12.21
C GLY A 207 34.70 -6.19 11.49
N HIS A 208 33.47 -6.16 12.01
CA HIS A 208 32.42 -5.28 11.50
C HIS A 208 32.83 -3.81 11.60
N VAL A 209 32.25 -2.95 10.76
CA VAL A 209 32.54 -1.50 10.74
C VAL A 209 31.34 -0.68 11.25
N GLY A 210 30.30 -1.35 11.72
CA GLY A 210 29.10 -0.74 12.30
C GLY A 210 28.48 -1.63 13.37
N VAL A 211 27.42 -1.14 14.00
CA VAL A 211 26.72 -1.83 15.09
C VAL A 211 26.26 -3.22 14.64
N ILE A 212 26.33 -4.21 15.54
CA ILE A 212 25.88 -5.59 15.30
C ILE A 212 24.47 -5.74 15.87
N PHE A 213 23.47 -5.97 15.02
CA PHE A 213 22.05 -5.99 15.40
C PHE A 213 21.52 -7.39 15.71
N SER A 214 22.11 -8.44 15.13
CA SER A 214 21.64 -9.80 15.31
C SER A 214 22.76 -10.81 15.14
N MET A 215 22.65 -11.92 15.87
CA MET A 215 23.61 -13.01 15.88
C MET A 215 22.89 -14.36 15.93
N SER A 216 23.44 -15.36 15.26
CA SER A 216 22.88 -16.72 15.25
C SER A 216 24.00 -17.75 15.22
N TYR A 217 24.03 -18.62 16.24
CA TYR A 217 25.03 -19.67 16.40
C TYR A 217 24.47 -21.03 15.94
N LEU A 218 25.26 -21.74 15.13
CA LEU A 218 24.98 -23.09 14.66
C LEU A 218 26.04 -24.05 15.21
N GLU A 219 25.67 -24.80 16.25
CA GLU A 219 26.57 -25.67 16.99
C GLU A 219 27.11 -26.84 16.16
N SER A 220 26.27 -27.46 15.34
CA SER A 220 26.62 -28.62 14.49
C SER A 220 27.81 -28.37 13.56
N LYS A 221 28.00 -27.11 13.12
CA LYS A 221 29.10 -26.69 12.25
C LYS A 221 30.13 -25.81 12.96
N GLY A 222 29.89 -25.42 14.22
CA GLY A 222 30.72 -24.48 14.95
C GLY A 222 30.83 -23.11 14.25
N LEU A 223 29.70 -22.63 13.72
CA LEU A 223 29.60 -21.38 12.97
C LEU A 223 28.76 -20.35 13.71
N LEU A 224 29.13 -19.08 13.60
CA LEU A 224 28.34 -17.94 14.06
C LEU A 224 28.07 -17.02 12.86
N ALA A 225 26.85 -16.53 12.70
CA ALA A 225 26.52 -15.50 11.74
C ALA A 225 26.17 -14.20 12.47
N THR A 226 26.57 -13.05 11.92
CA THR A 226 26.30 -11.72 12.50
C THR A 226 25.83 -10.73 11.43
N ALA A 227 24.79 -9.95 11.74
CA ALA A 227 24.21 -8.91 10.88
C ALA A 227 24.49 -7.51 11.43
N SER A 228 24.80 -6.56 10.54
CA SER A 228 25.31 -5.24 10.95
C SER A 228 24.72 -4.06 10.18
N GLU A 229 24.85 -2.88 10.80
CA GLU A 229 24.68 -1.56 10.19
C GLU A 229 25.57 -1.34 8.97
N ASP A 230 26.73 -2.00 8.88
CA ASP A 230 27.64 -1.91 7.74
C ASP A 230 27.08 -2.56 6.44
N ARG A 231 25.86 -3.10 6.50
CA ARG A 231 25.09 -3.75 5.43
C ARG A 231 25.60 -5.15 5.05
N SER A 232 26.52 -5.71 5.83
CA SER A 232 27.03 -7.06 5.63
C SER A 232 26.45 -8.05 6.62
N VAL A 233 26.39 -9.31 6.20
CA VAL A 233 26.34 -10.45 7.10
C VAL A 233 27.70 -11.13 7.09
N ARG A 234 28.23 -11.46 8.25
CA ARG A 234 29.52 -12.14 8.39
C ARG A 234 29.35 -13.53 8.97
N ILE A 235 30.15 -14.47 8.46
CA ILE A 235 30.19 -15.85 8.93
C ILE A 235 31.53 -16.08 9.62
N TRP A 236 31.47 -16.57 10.85
CA TRP A 236 32.62 -16.80 11.70
C TRP A 236 32.73 -18.29 12.02
N LYS A 237 33.91 -18.85 11.82
CA LYS A 237 34.27 -20.14 12.39
C LYS A 237 34.70 -19.94 13.83
N VAL A 238 33.95 -20.54 14.75
CA VAL A 238 34.12 -20.36 16.19
C VAL A 238 34.32 -21.67 16.95
N GLY A 239 33.95 -22.81 16.37
CA GLY A 239 33.93 -24.10 17.08
C GLY A 239 32.89 -24.10 18.19
N ASP A 240 33.13 -24.86 19.26
CA ASP A 240 32.30 -24.82 20.46
C ASP A 240 32.64 -23.58 21.31
N LEU A 241 31.72 -22.61 21.35
CA LEU A 241 31.89 -21.36 22.10
C LEU A 241 31.96 -21.56 23.62
N ARG A 242 31.46 -22.69 24.15
CA ARG A 242 31.50 -23.02 25.59
C ARG A 242 32.91 -23.33 26.10
N VAL A 243 33.85 -23.61 25.21
CA VAL A 243 35.24 -23.92 25.55
C VAL A 243 36.07 -22.63 25.51
N PRO A 244 36.66 -22.15 26.63
CA PRO A 244 37.50 -20.94 26.67
C PRO A 244 38.72 -20.99 25.75
N GLY A 245 39.20 -19.82 25.30
CA GLY A 245 40.41 -19.70 24.46
C GLY A 245 40.28 -20.18 23.01
N GLY A 246 39.09 -20.58 22.56
CA GLY A 246 38.82 -21.00 21.18
C GLY A 246 39.06 -19.89 20.15
N ARG A 247 39.63 -20.24 18.99
CA ARG A 247 39.92 -19.29 17.91
C ARG A 247 38.63 -18.87 17.20
N VAL A 248 38.44 -17.55 17.04
CA VAL A 248 37.38 -16.97 16.21
C VAL A 248 38.00 -16.46 14.91
N GLN A 249 37.51 -16.93 13.77
CA GLN A 249 37.98 -16.52 12.45
C GLN A 249 36.80 -16.13 11.57
N ASN A 250 36.84 -14.94 10.97
CA ASN A 250 35.92 -14.57 9.90
C ASN A 250 36.27 -15.37 8.63
N ILE A 251 35.29 -16.08 8.07
CA ILE A 251 35.47 -16.94 6.89
C ILE A 251 34.60 -16.53 5.70
N GLY A 252 33.63 -15.62 5.88
CA GLY A 252 32.65 -15.30 4.85
C GLY A 252 32.03 -13.93 5.04
N HIS A 253 31.89 -13.20 3.94
CA HIS A 253 31.31 -11.86 3.89
C HIS A 253 30.17 -11.86 2.85
N CYS A 254 28.94 -11.76 3.33
CA CYS A 254 27.75 -11.73 2.50
C CYS A 254 27.34 -10.26 2.27
N PHE A 255 27.51 -9.78 1.03
CA PHE A 255 27.06 -8.45 0.59
C PHE A 255 25.92 -8.59 -0.40
N GLY A 256 24.85 -7.81 -0.19
CA GLY A 256 23.66 -7.85 -1.05
C GLY A 256 22.51 -6.99 -0.55
N HIS A 257 22.43 -6.77 0.77
CA HIS A 257 21.52 -5.78 1.33
C HIS A 257 21.95 -4.35 0.95
N SER A 258 20.98 -3.50 0.61
CA SER A 258 21.24 -2.10 0.26
C SER A 258 21.18 -1.14 1.46
N ALA A 259 20.69 -1.63 2.61
CA ALA A 259 20.56 -0.89 3.87
C ALA A 259 20.93 -1.79 5.06
N ARG A 260 20.71 -1.31 6.29
CA ARG A 260 21.08 -2.00 7.53
C ARG A 260 20.46 -3.39 7.60
N VAL A 261 21.19 -4.39 8.08
CA VAL A 261 20.68 -5.76 8.26
C VAL A 261 20.24 -5.96 9.71
N TRP A 262 18.96 -6.20 9.93
CA TRP A 262 18.38 -6.27 11.27
C TRP A 262 18.42 -7.67 11.87
N GLN A 263 18.19 -8.70 11.05
CA GLN A 263 18.02 -10.07 11.53
C GLN A 263 18.86 -11.04 10.70
N VAL A 264 19.46 -12.02 11.38
CA VAL A 264 20.13 -13.16 10.75
C VAL A 264 19.74 -14.47 11.43
N LYS A 265 19.50 -15.52 10.65
CA LYS A 265 19.27 -16.89 11.15
C LYS A 265 20.13 -17.87 10.37
N LEU A 266 21.07 -18.51 11.05
CA LEU A 266 21.94 -19.52 10.49
C LEU A 266 21.28 -20.89 10.64
N LEU A 267 21.09 -21.59 9.53
CA LEU A 267 20.43 -22.89 9.43
C LEU A 267 21.40 -23.93 8.88
N GLU A 268 21.02 -25.21 8.92
CA GLU A 268 21.93 -26.30 8.52
C GLU A 268 22.42 -26.21 7.07
N ASN A 269 21.55 -25.80 6.13
CA ASN A 269 21.88 -25.80 4.70
C ASN A 269 22.03 -24.40 4.11
N TYR A 270 21.61 -23.38 4.82
CA TYR A 270 21.53 -22.01 4.32
C TYR A 270 21.61 -21.01 5.47
N LEU A 271 21.72 -19.75 5.12
CA LEU A 271 21.66 -18.61 6.01
C LEU A 271 20.54 -17.71 5.53
N ILE A 272 19.75 -17.14 6.44
CA ILE A 272 18.71 -16.18 6.12
C ILE A 272 19.08 -14.85 6.76
N SER A 273 18.89 -13.74 6.04
CA SER A 273 19.03 -12.40 6.60
C SER A 273 17.93 -11.49 6.11
N ALA A 274 17.53 -10.50 6.91
CA ALA A 274 16.62 -9.47 6.48
C ALA A 274 16.98 -8.11 7.09
N GLY A 275 16.58 -7.04 6.39
CA GLY A 275 17.03 -5.70 6.72
C GLY A 275 16.01 -4.60 6.45
N GLU A 276 16.50 -3.37 6.64
CA GLU A 276 15.80 -2.11 6.38
C GLU A 276 15.41 -1.93 4.91
N ASP A 277 16.07 -2.63 4.00
CA ASP A 277 15.76 -2.59 2.57
C ASP A 277 14.50 -3.39 2.18
N CYS A 278 13.75 -3.89 3.16
CA CYS A 278 12.55 -4.73 2.98
C CYS A 278 12.81 -6.03 2.20
N VAL A 279 14.05 -6.50 2.19
CA VAL A 279 14.44 -7.76 1.54
C VAL A 279 14.79 -8.79 2.59
N CYS A 280 14.35 -10.03 2.36
CA CYS A 280 14.88 -11.19 3.06
C CYS A 280 15.71 -12.01 2.06
N LEU A 281 17.00 -12.16 2.31
CA LEU A 281 17.95 -12.88 1.46
C LEU A 281 18.24 -14.26 2.05
N VAL A 282 18.30 -15.26 1.18
CA VAL A 282 18.73 -16.62 1.50
C VAL A 282 20.10 -16.83 0.87
N TRP A 283 21.07 -17.26 1.65
CA TRP A 283 22.46 -17.40 1.25
C TRP A 283 22.94 -18.84 1.39
N SER A 284 23.91 -19.20 0.56
CA SER A 284 24.78 -20.33 0.85
C SER A 284 25.75 -19.97 1.98
N HIS A 285 26.38 -20.98 2.60
CA HIS A 285 27.40 -20.73 3.63
C HIS A 285 28.71 -20.15 3.04
N GLU A 286 28.87 -20.18 1.72
CA GLU A 286 29.95 -19.53 0.97
C GLU A 286 29.66 -18.04 0.66
N GLY A 287 28.46 -17.57 0.96
CA GLY A 287 28.06 -16.17 0.77
C GLY A 287 27.39 -15.86 -0.57
N GLU A 288 26.99 -16.87 -1.34
CA GLU A 288 26.21 -16.68 -2.57
C GLU A 288 24.72 -16.45 -2.24
N ILE A 289 24.07 -15.48 -2.90
CA ILE A 289 22.62 -15.28 -2.78
C ILE A 289 21.90 -16.38 -3.58
N LEU A 290 21.16 -17.23 -2.88
CA LEU A 290 20.35 -18.30 -3.45
C LEU A 290 18.94 -17.79 -3.82
N GLN A 291 18.33 -17.01 -2.94
CA GLN A 291 17.00 -16.43 -3.14
C GLN A 291 16.90 -15.04 -2.52
N ALA A 292 15.98 -14.22 -3.04
CA ALA A 292 15.65 -12.91 -2.51
C ALA A 292 14.13 -12.75 -2.44
N PHE A 293 13.60 -12.65 -1.22
CA PHE A 293 12.20 -12.43 -0.94
C PHE A 293 11.93 -10.94 -0.77
N ARG A 294 10.95 -10.43 -1.52
CA ARG A 294 10.53 -9.03 -1.54
C ARG A 294 9.01 -8.98 -1.48
N GLY A 295 8.47 -8.20 -0.54
CA GLY A 295 7.01 -8.06 -0.40
C GLY A 295 6.63 -7.05 0.67
N HIS A 296 7.41 -6.95 1.75
CA HIS A 296 7.15 -5.91 2.76
C HIS A 296 7.32 -4.51 2.16
N GLN A 297 6.48 -3.60 2.62
CA GLN A 297 6.56 -2.18 2.28
C GLN A 297 7.33 -1.46 3.39
N GLY A 298 8.17 -0.47 3.06
CA GLY A 298 8.61 0.49 4.08
C GLY A 298 10.00 0.39 4.68
N ARG A 299 10.10 0.62 6.00
CA ARG A 299 11.34 0.81 6.78
C ARG A 299 12.05 -0.48 7.25
N GLY A 300 11.52 -1.66 6.94
CA GLY A 300 12.30 -2.91 7.03
C GLY A 300 11.55 -4.14 7.52
N ILE A 301 12.26 -5.26 7.49
CA ILE A 301 11.86 -6.52 8.11
C ILE A 301 12.56 -6.61 9.48
N ARG A 302 11.78 -6.81 10.54
CA ARG A 302 12.25 -6.81 11.93
C ARG A 302 12.43 -8.21 12.51
N ALA A 303 11.60 -9.14 12.08
CA ALA A 303 11.60 -10.50 12.60
C ALA A 303 11.66 -11.53 11.48
N ILE A 304 12.36 -12.64 11.75
CA ILE A 304 12.38 -13.81 10.89
C ILE A 304 12.20 -15.05 11.75
N ALA A 305 11.32 -15.95 11.30
CA ALA A 305 11.29 -17.33 11.77
C ALA A 305 11.53 -18.28 10.59
N ALA A 306 11.91 -19.52 10.88
CA ALA A 306 12.16 -20.53 9.88
C ALA A 306 11.56 -21.85 10.37
N HIS A 307 10.92 -22.57 9.46
CA HIS A 307 10.38 -23.90 9.70
C HIS A 307 11.13 -24.91 8.82
N GLU A 308 12.28 -25.40 9.31
CA GLU A 308 13.23 -26.19 8.50
C GLU A 308 12.59 -27.44 7.89
N ARG A 309 11.78 -28.19 8.66
CA ARG A 309 11.11 -29.43 8.20
C ARG A 309 10.21 -29.20 6.98
N GLN A 310 9.60 -28.02 6.89
CA GLN A 310 8.68 -27.68 5.81
C GLN A 310 9.29 -26.66 4.83
N THR A 311 10.57 -26.32 5.00
CA THR A 311 11.30 -25.40 4.13
C THR A 311 10.63 -24.03 3.97
N TRP A 312 10.14 -23.45 5.06
CA TRP A 312 9.55 -22.11 5.05
C TRP A 312 10.38 -21.08 5.81
N VAL A 313 10.36 -19.84 5.30
CA VAL A 313 10.80 -18.63 6.01
C VAL A 313 9.58 -17.78 6.29
N ILE A 314 9.45 -17.26 7.49
CA ILE A 314 8.42 -16.29 7.85
C ILE A 314 9.08 -14.96 8.16
N THR A 315 8.54 -13.87 7.65
CA THR A 315 9.04 -12.52 7.91
C THR A 315 7.96 -11.62 8.48
N GLY A 316 8.34 -10.79 9.45
CA GLY A 316 7.51 -9.77 10.09
C GLY A 316 8.11 -8.39 9.84
N GLY A 317 7.29 -7.46 9.36
CA GLY A 317 7.73 -6.14 8.90
C GLY A 317 7.27 -4.97 9.75
N ASP A 318 7.86 -3.80 9.49
CA ASP A 318 7.39 -2.50 10.00
C ASP A 318 6.00 -2.13 9.44
N ASP A 319 5.57 -2.76 8.35
CA ASP A 319 4.24 -2.60 7.74
C ASP A 319 3.12 -3.34 8.48
N SER A 320 3.39 -3.97 9.62
CA SER A 320 2.52 -4.93 10.37
C SER A 320 2.21 -6.25 9.64
N GLY A 321 2.79 -6.42 8.44
CA GLY A 321 2.57 -7.61 7.64
C GLY A 321 3.31 -8.84 8.18
N ILE A 322 2.75 -10.02 7.92
CA ILE A 322 3.41 -11.32 8.16
C ILE A 322 3.35 -12.14 6.88
N ARG A 323 4.52 -12.55 6.39
CA ARG A 323 4.69 -13.23 5.11
C ARG A 323 5.37 -14.56 5.28
N LEU A 324 4.96 -15.52 4.47
CA LEU A 324 5.45 -16.87 4.46
C LEU A 324 6.03 -17.18 3.07
N TRP A 325 7.29 -17.59 3.05
CA TRP A 325 8.12 -17.77 1.85
C TRP A 325 8.63 -19.20 1.77
N HIS A 326 8.44 -19.83 0.62
CA HIS A 326 8.95 -21.18 0.41
C HIS A 326 10.43 -21.12 0.01
N LEU A 327 11.26 -21.88 0.71
CA LEU A 327 12.65 -22.11 0.33
C LEU A 327 12.66 -23.11 -0.81
N VAL A 328 13.04 -22.64 -1.99
CA VAL A 328 13.08 -23.48 -3.18
C VAL A 328 14.44 -24.16 -3.15
N GLY A 329 14.48 -25.43 -2.74
CA GLY A 329 15.70 -26.24 -2.87
C GLY A 329 16.15 -26.28 -4.33
N ARG A 330 17.46 -26.46 -4.60
CA ARG A 330 17.99 -26.74 -5.94
C ARG A 330 17.24 -27.95 -6.52
N GLY A 331 16.20 -27.73 -7.32
CA GLY A 331 15.42 -28.82 -7.93
C GLY A 331 13.91 -28.62 -8.05
N TYR A 332 13.29 -27.59 -7.46
CA TYR A 332 11.87 -27.29 -7.74
C TYR A 332 11.76 -26.64 -9.13
N PRO A 333 11.13 -27.29 -10.12
CA PRO A 333 11.07 -26.80 -11.49
C PRO A 333 10.00 -25.72 -11.55
N GLY A 334 10.34 -24.48 -11.21
CA GLY A 334 9.29 -23.46 -11.24
C GLY A 334 9.61 -22.07 -10.80
N LEU A 335 10.79 -21.72 -10.27
CA LEU A 335 11.09 -20.33 -9.89
C LEU A 335 12.53 -20.01 -10.27
N GLY A 336 12.72 -19.37 -11.42
CA GLY A 336 14.05 -18.99 -11.91
C GLY A 336 14.09 -18.72 -13.41
N VAL A 337 15.17 -18.09 -13.85
CA VAL A 337 15.45 -17.85 -15.28
C VAL A 337 16.29 -19.01 -15.81
N SER A 338 15.86 -19.59 -16.94
CA SER A 338 16.58 -20.63 -17.68
C SER A 338 16.91 -20.15 -19.10
N SER A 339 18.06 -20.58 -19.62
CA SER A 339 18.45 -20.36 -21.02
C SER A 339 17.99 -21.55 -21.84
N LEU A 340 17.29 -21.33 -22.96
CA LEU A 340 16.79 -22.42 -23.81
C LEU A 340 17.82 -22.89 -24.86
N SER A 341 19.03 -22.35 -24.86
CA SER A 341 20.17 -22.80 -25.65
C SER A 341 19.87 -22.91 -27.15
N PHE A 342 19.28 -21.87 -27.71
CA PHE A 342 18.92 -21.82 -29.13
C PHE A 342 20.15 -21.92 -30.03
N LYS A 343 21.26 -21.24 -29.69
CA LYS A 343 22.48 -21.22 -30.51
C LYS A 343 23.01 -22.63 -30.77
N SER A 344 22.95 -23.05 -32.02
CA SER A 344 23.45 -24.34 -32.49
C SER A 344 23.85 -24.23 -33.96
N PRO A 345 24.89 -24.95 -34.43
CA PRO A 345 25.21 -25.05 -35.85
C PRO A 345 24.03 -25.55 -36.71
N SER A 346 23.12 -26.33 -36.13
CA SER A 346 21.93 -26.86 -36.81
C SER A 346 20.77 -25.87 -36.97
N ARG A 347 20.86 -24.68 -36.38
CA ARG A 347 19.82 -23.64 -36.42
C ARG A 347 20.44 -22.32 -36.89
N PRO A 348 20.54 -22.11 -38.21
CA PRO A 348 21.13 -20.91 -38.76
C PRO A 348 20.26 -19.66 -38.50
N GLY A 349 20.92 -18.51 -38.45
CA GLY A 349 20.28 -17.21 -38.25
C GLY A 349 20.24 -16.74 -36.80
N ALA A 350 20.06 -15.43 -36.63
CA ALA A 350 19.90 -14.78 -35.35
C ALA A 350 18.41 -14.62 -34.99
N LEU A 351 18.07 -14.83 -33.73
CA LEU A 351 16.72 -14.62 -33.20
C LEU A 351 16.28 -13.15 -33.35
N LYS A 352 15.09 -12.94 -33.91
CA LYS A 352 14.48 -11.62 -34.12
C LYS A 352 13.30 -11.37 -33.19
N ALA A 353 12.41 -12.35 -33.05
CA ALA A 353 11.26 -12.25 -32.17
C ALA A 353 10.96 -13.57 -31.45
N VAL A 354 10.35 -13.48 -30.28
CA VAL A 354 9.86 -14.58 -29.45
C VAL A 354 8.42 -14.32 -29.03
N THR A 355 7.60 -15.36 -28.98
CA THR A 355 6.26 -15.34 -28.40
C THR A 355 5.95 -16.62 -27.62
N LEU A 356 4.85 -16.63 -26.87
CA LEU A 356 4.40 -17.75 -26.05
C LEU A 356 3.04 -18.23 -26.52
N ALA A 357 2.92 -19.54 -26.76
CA ALA A 357 1.65 -20.21 -27.01
C ALA A 357 1.27 -21.02 -25.77
N GLY A 358 0.57 -20.37 -24.83
CA GLY A 358 0.39 -20.91 -23.47
C GLY A 358 1.65 -20.77 -22.62
N SER A 359 1.72 -21.48 -21.49
CA SER A 359 2.86 -21.40 -20.55
C SER A 359 3.94 -22.46 -20.81
N TRP A 360 3.73 -23.37 -21.78
CA TRP A 360 4.62 -24.51 -22.06
C TRP A 360 5.32 -24.48 -23.42
N ARG A 361 4.87 -23.63 -24.35
CA ARG A 361 5.40 -23.59 -25.72
C ARG A 361 5.93 -22.20 -26.07
N VAL A 362 7.18 -22.17 -26.50
CA VAL A 362 7.86 -20.94 -26.93
C VAL A 362 8.04 -20.98 -28.44
N LEU A 363 7.59 -19.93 -29.12
CA LEU A 363 7.82 -19.75 -30.56
C LEU A 363 8.89 -18.69 -30.76
N ALA A 364 9.78 -18.91 -31.71
CA ALA A 364 10.80 -17.93 -32.06
C ALA A 364 11.03 -17.86 -33.58
N VAL A 365 11.28 -16.66 -34.10
CA VAL A 365 11.58 -16.45 -35.51
C VAL A 365 12.98 -15.88 -35.70
N THR A 366 13.69 -16.38 -36.70
CA THR A 366 15.05 -15.96 -37.03
C THR A 366 15.08 -14.92 -38.17
N ASP A 367 16.23 -14.27 -38.35
CA ASP A 367 16.51 -13.35 -39.47
C ASP A 367 16.66 -14.03 -40.83
N VAL A 368 16.69 -15.37 -40.87
CA VAL A 368 16.59 -16.17 -42.09
C VAL A 368 15.14 -16.59 -42.42
N GLY A 369 14.16 -16.21 -41.59
CA GLY A 369 12.74 -16.53 -41.79
C GLY A 369 12.33 -17.92 -41.27
N GLY A 370 13.15 -18.55 -40.44
CA GLY A 370 12.84 -19.83 -39.80
C GLY A 370 11.96 -19.62 -38.56
N LEU A 371 10.81 -20.29 -38.50
CA LEU A 371 9.94 -20.36 -37.33
C LEU A 371 10.24 -21.64 -36.53
N TYR A 372 10.60 -21.49 -35.27
CA TYR A 372 10.94 -22.57 -34.37
C TYR A 372 9.98 -22.65 -33.18
N LEU A 373 9.74 -23.86 -32.71
CA LEU A 373 8.99 -24.19 -31.51
C LEU A 373 9.92 -24.84 -30.48
N TYR A 374 9.84 -24.42 -29.23
CA TYR A 374 10.38 -25.15 -28.09
C TYR A 374 9.23 -25.60 -27.21
N ASP A 375 9.08 -26.91 -27.07
CA ASP A 375 8.15 -27.50 -26.13
C ASP A 375 8.89 -27.86 -24.83
N LEU A 376 8.41 -27.35 -23.70
CA LEU A 376 9.05 -27.52 -22.39
C LEU A 376 8.99 -28.96 -21.86
N GLU A 377 8.06 -29.78 -22.34
CA GLU A 377 8.02 -31.20 -22.00
C GLU A 377 9.12 -31.97 -22.76
N VAL A 378 9.23 -31.68 -24.06
CA VAL A 378 10.19 -32.37 -24.95
C VAL A 378 11.62 -31.84 -24.76
N LYS A 379 11.76 -30.58 -24.34
CA LYS A 379 13.03 -29.87 -24.11
C LYS A 379 13.94 -29.82 -25.34
N CYS A 380 13.36 -29.68 -26.53
CA CYS A 380 14.10 -29.51 -27.77
C CYS A 380 13.46 -28.45 -28.67
N TRP A 381 14.30 -27.82 -29.48
CA TRP A 381 13.86 -26.93 -30.56
C TRP A 381 13.49 -27.74 -31.80
N GLU A 382 12.28 -27.53 -32.30
CA GLU A 382 11.77 -28.03 -33.57
C GLU A 382 11.61 -26.87 -34.56
N GLN A 383 11.96 -27.06 -35.84
CA GLN A 383 11.68 -26.09 -36.90
C GLN A 383 10.30 -26.37 -37.49
N LEU A 384 9.34 -25.46 -37.32
CA LEU A 384 7.99 -25.61 -37.85
C LEU A 384 7.91 -25.33 -39.35
N LEU A 385 8.58 -24.26 -39.80
CA LEU A 385 8.65 -23.86 -41.21
C LEU A 385 9.80 -22.87 -41.45
N GLU A 386 10.12 -22.64 -42.72
CA GLU A 386 11.03 -21.58 -43.17
C GLU A 386 10.38 -20.83 -44.33
N ASP A 387 10.37 -19.51 -44.27
CA ASP A 387 9.82 -18.67 -45.32
C ASP A 387 10.64 -17.39 -45.49
N ASN A 388 11.38 -17.34 -46.60
CA ASN A 388 12.36 -16.30 -46.88
C ASN A 388 11.73 -14.89 -46.98
N ARG A 389 10.41 -14.80 -47.19
CA ARG A 389 9.66 -13.53 -47.22
C ARG A 389 9.63 -12.82 -45.87
N PHE A 390 10.02 -13.49 -44.78
CA PHE A 390 10.08 -12.95 -43.42
C PHE A 390 11.50 -12.61 -42.94
N GLN A 391 12.52 -12.72 -43.82
CA GLN A 391 13.93 -12.46 -43.47
C GLN A 391 14.20 -11.00 -43.04
N SER A 392 13.71 -10.03 -43.82
CA SER A 392 14.02 -8.61 -43.61
C SER A 392 13.28 -8.01 -42.42
N TYR A 393 12.01 -8.37 -42.26
CA TYR A 393 11.11 -7.88 -41.23
C TYR A 393 10.04 -8.92 -40.96
N CYS A 394 9.89 -9.28 -39.69
CA CYS A 394 8.89 -10.23 -39.24
C CYS A 394 8.27 -9.75 -37.92
N LEU A 395 6.95 -9.62 -37.91
CA LEU A 395 6.14 -9.60 -36.70
C LEU A 395 5.71 -11.04 -36.40
N LEU A 396 5.69 -11.40 -35.12
CA LEU A 396 5.27 -12.72 -34.64
C LEU A 396 4.32 -12.53 -33.46
N GLU A 397 3.12 -13.08 -33.53
CA GLU A 397 2.12 -13.05 -32.47
C GLU A 397 1.42 -14.39 -32.32
N ALA A 398 1.31 -14.91 -31.09
CA ALA A 398 0.57 -16.13 -30.79
C ALA A 398 -0.87 -15.79 -30.38
N ALA A 399 -1.82 -16.61 -30.79
CA ALA A 399 -3.19 -16.47 -30.34
C ALA A 399 -3.30 -16.83 -28.85
N PRO A 400 -3.91 -15.97 -28.02
CA PRO A 400 -4.26 -16.31 -26.65
C PRO A 400 -5.18 -17.54 -26.61
N GLY A 401 -4.94 -18.47 -25.68
CA GLY A 401 -5.78 -19.65 -25.52
C GLY A 401 -5.30 -20.57 -24.38
N PRO A 402 -6.04 -21.65 -24.10
CA PRO A 402 -5.66 -22.66 -23.11
C PRO A 402 -4.42 -23.41 -23.59
N GLU A 403 -3.80 -24.15 -22.67
CA GLU A 403 -2.62 -24.94 -23.00
C GLU A 403 -2.88 -25.90 -24.17
N GLY A 404 -1.96 -25.92 -25.13
CA GLY A 404 -2.07 -26.73 -26.35
C GLY A 404 -2.91 -26.11 -27.48
N PHE A 405 -3.67 -25.04 -27.23
CA PHE A 405 -4.27 -24.24 -28.29
C PHE A 405 -3.18 -23.47 -29.03
N GLY A 406 -3.04 -23.73 -30.34
CA GLY A 406 -1.83 -23.31 -31.05
C GLY A 406 -2.12 -22.71 -32.41
N LEU A 407 -2.40 -21.41 -32.44
CA LEU A 407 -2.31 -20.57 -33.64
C LEU A 407 -1.27 -19.48 -33.40
N CYS A 408 -0.50 -19.16 -34.41
CA CYS A 408 0.32 -17.95 -34.44
C CYS A 408 0.19 -17.27 -35.79
N ALA A 409 0.56 -15.99 -35.85
CA ALA A 409 0.55 -15.22 -37.07
C ALA A 409 1.88 -14.50 -37.25
N LEU A 410 2.34 -14.48 -38.50
CA LEU A 410 3.53 -13.81 -38.97
C LEU A 410 3.12 -12.69 -39.92
N ALA A 411 3.82 -11.56 -39.91
CA ALA A 411 3.62 -10.52 -40.93
C ALA A 411 4.93 -9.85 -41.35
N ASN A 412 5.00 -9.42 -42.61
CA ASN A 412 6.23 -8.92 -43.19
C ASN A 412 6.16 -7.46 -43.69
N GLY A 413 7.29 -7.00 -44.24
CA GLY A 413 7.45 -5.65 -44.78
C GLY A 413 6.73 -5.39 -46.10
N GLU A 414 6.16 -6.41 -46.73
CA GLU A 414 5.55 -6.35 -48.06
C GLU A 414 4.01 -6.37 -48.01
N GLY A 415 3.42 -6.61 -46.83
CA GLY A 415 1.97 -6.62 -46.63
C GLY A 415 1.36 -8.02 -46.51
N LEU A 416 2.20 -9.05 -46.48
CA LEU A 416 1.81 -10.44 -46.26
C LEU A 416 1.57 -10.70 -44.76
N VAL A 417 0.46 -11.36 -44.46
CA VAL A 417 0.15 -11.97 -43.16
C VAL A 417 0.00 -13.47 -43.36
N LYS A 418 0.72 -14.28 -42.60
CA LYS A 418 0.64 -15.75 -42.61
C LYS A 418 0.12 -16.24 -41.27
N VAL A 419 -1.00 -16.97 -41.25
CA VAL A 419 -1.56 -17.60 -40.05
C VAL A 419 -1.14 -19.07 -40.04
N VAL A 420 -0.52 -19.52 -38.96
CA VAL A 420 0.10 -20.84 -38.82
C VAL A 420 -0.52 -21.58 -37.63
N PRO A 421 -1.11 -22.77 -37.83
CA PRO A 421 -1.51 -23.64 -36.74
C PRO A 421 -0.29 -24.44 -36.28
N ILE A 422 0.11 -24.24 -35.02
CA ILE A 422 1.37 -24.75 -34.46
C ILE A 422 1.49 -26.27 -34.58
N ASN A 423 0.38 -26.98 -34.36
CA ASN A 423 0.35 -28.45 -34.39
C ASN A 423 0.31 -29.03 -35.82
N THR A 424 0.04 -28.20 -36.83
CA THR A 424 -0.14 -28.61 -38.23
C THR A 424 0.40 -27.54 -39.20
N PRO A 425 1.70 -27.17 -39.13
CA PRO A 425 2.23 -25.98 -39.83
C PRO A 425 1.99 -25.98 -41.35
N THR A 426 1.82 -27.15 -41.96
CA THR A 426 1.48 -27.34 -43.37
C THR A 426 0.12 -26.79 -43.78
N ALA A 427 -0.79 -26.55 -42.83
CA ALA A 427 -2.09 -25.93 -43.06
C ALA A 427 -2.06 -24.39 -42.99
N ALA A 428 -0.87 -23.78 -42.93
CA ALA A 428 -0.73 -22.32 -42.87
C ALA A 428 -1.40 -21.59 -44.05
N VAL A 429 -2.00 -20.43 -43.77
CA VAL A 429 -2.74 -19.63 -44.74
C VAL A 429 -2.07 -18.27 -44.90
N ASP A 430 -1.78 -17.91 -46.16
CA ASP A 430 -1.23 -16.62 -46.55
C ASP A 430 -2.34 -15.64 -46.97
N GLN A 431 -2.22 -14.38 -46.56
CA GLN A 431 -3.09 -13.28 -46.95
C GLN A 431 -2.27 -12.04 -47.29
N ASN A 432 -2.38 -11.55 -48.52
CA ASN A 432 -1.77 -10.28 -48.95
C ASN A 432 -2.75 -9.14 -48.72
N LEU A 433 -2.65 -8.48 -47.55
CA LEU A 433 -3.64 -7.50 -47.11
C LEU A 433 -3.35 -6.09 -47.61
N PHE A 434 -2.07 -5.76 -47.78
CA PHE A 434 -1.59 -4.41 -48.06
C PHE A 434 -0.53 -4.42 -49.16
N GLN A 435 -0.40 -3.29 -49.86
CA GLN A 435 0.81 -2.99 -50.63
C GLN A 435 1.76 -2.21 -49.73
N GLY A 436 2.69 -2.92 -49.10
CA GLY A 436 3.67 -2.34 -48.19
C GLY A 436 3.52 -2.80 -46.74
N LYS A 437 4.36 -2.24 -45.88
CA LYS A 437 4.66 -2.78 -44.54
C LYS A 437 3.42 -2.95 -43.65
N VAL A 438 3.31 -4.14 -43.06
CA VAL A 438 2.47 -4.36 -41.88
C VAL A 438 3.17 -3.78 -40.65
N HIS A 439 2.57 -2.79 -40.01
CA HIS A 439 3.17 -2.05 -38.89
C HIS A 439 2.89 -2.69 -37.52
N SER A 440 1.79 -3.42 -37.38
CA SER A 440 1.37 -4.05 -36.13
C SER A 440 0.42 -5.22 -36.41
N LEU A 441 0.52 -6.24 -35.56
CA LEU A 441 -0.41 -7.35 -35.43
C LEU A 441 -0.93 -7.40 -33.99
N SER A 442 -2.22 -7.70 -33.79
CA SER A 442 -2.75 -8.09 -32.47
C SER A 442 -3.98 -8.98 -32.58
N TRP A 443 -4.14 -9.87 -31.60
CA TRP A 443 -5.31 -10.72 -31.47
C TRP A 443 -6.39 -10.06 -30.61
N ALA A 444 -7.66 -10.30 -30.94
CA ALA A 444 -8.80 -9.95 -30.11
C ALA A 444 -9.77 -11.15 -30.05
N LEU A 445 -10.11 -11.57 -28.84
CA LEU A 445 -10.97 -12.75 -28.61
C LEU A 445 -12.27 -12.36 -27.93
N ARG A 446 -13.34 -13.04 -28.32
CA ARG A 446 -14.59 -13.10 -27.57
C ARG A 446 -14.88 -14.56 -27.26
N GLY A 447 -14.37 -15.03 -26.13
CA GLY A 447 -14.33 -16.46 -25.81
C GLY A 447 -13.54 -17.26 -26.85
N TYR A 448 -13.85 -18.55 -26.98
CA TYR A 448 -13.25 -19.44 -27.98
C TYR A 448 -14.03 -19.52 -29.30
N GLU A 449 -15.17 -18.81 -29.39
CA GLU A 449 -16.04 -18.87 -30.57
C GLU A 449 -15.65 -17.85 -31.66
N GLU A 450 -15.07 -16.71 -31.26
CA GLU A 450 -14.77 -15.62 -32.19
C GLU A 450 -13.34 -15.12 -31.97
N LEU A 451 -12.46 -15.49 -32.90
CA LEU A 451 -11.03 -15.20 -32.91
C LEU A 451 -10.73 -14.20 -34.03
N LEU A 452 -10.35 -12.97 -33.67
CA LEU A 452 -9.99 -11.92 -34.63
C LEU A 452 -8.49 -11.64 -34.61
N LEU A 453 -7.91 -11.44 -35.79
CA LEU A 453 -6.56 -10.95 -36.00
C LEU A 453 -6.61 -9.59 -36.68
N LEU A 454 -6.05 -8.57 -36.03
CA LEU A 454 -5.95 -7.23 -36.58
C LEU A 454 -4.54 -7.00 -37.15
N ALA A 455 -4.48 -6.43 -38.35
CA ALA A 455 -3.23 -6.04 -38.99
C ALA A 455 -3.30 -4.58 -39.46
N SER A 456 -2.37 -3.74 -38.99
CA SER A 456 -2.27 -2.34 -39.44
C SER A 456 -1.32 -2.23 -40.63
N GLY A 457 -1.83 -1.72 -41.75
CA GLY A 457 -1.04 -1.41 -42.94
C GLY A 457 -0.76 0.08 -43.12
N PRO A 458 -0.23 0.46 -44.30
CA PRO A 458 0.01 1.85 -44.66
C PRO A 458 -1.27 2.72 -44.62
N GLY A 459 -1.10 4.02 -44.44
CA GLY A 459 -2.22 4.98 -44.46
C GLY A 459 -3.15 4.91 -43.24
N GLY A 460 -2.89 4.05 -42.26
CA GLY A 460 -3.74 3.90 -41.07
C GLY A 460 -4.91 2.94 -41.23
N VAL A 461 -4.90 2.12 -42.28
CA VAL A 461 -5.88 1.07 -42.50
C VAL A 461 -5.58 -0.10 -41.56
N VAL A 462 -6.61 -0.61 -40.89
CA VAL A 462 -6.53 -1.80 -40.04
C VAL A 462 -7.45 -2.86 -40.62
N ALA A 463 -6.87 -3.93 -41.17
CA ALA A 463 -7.62 -5.09 -41.64
C ALA A 463 -7.98 -5.96 -40.42
N CYS A 464 -9.26 -6.34 -40.33
CA CYS A 464 -9.78 -7.22 -39.30
C CYS A 464 -10.08 -8.57 -39.94
N LEU A 465 -9.33 -9.60 -39.58
CA LEU A 465 -9.48 -10.96 -40.07
C LEU A 465 -10.20 -11.80 -39.03
N GLU A 466 -11.19 -12.56 -39.48
CA GLU A 466 -11.87 -13.58 -38.70
C GLU A 466 -11.25 -14.94 -39.00
N ILE A 467 -10.85 -15.64 -37.94
CA ILE A 467 -10.13 -16.89 -38.03
C ILE A 467 -10.98 -17.99 -37.40
N SER A 468 -11.19 -19.05 -38.17
CA SER A 468 -11.95 -20.22 -37.75
C SER A 468 -11.07 -21.46 -37.94
N ALA A 469 -10.82 -22.21 -36.87
CA ALA A 469 -10.07 -23.46 -36.95
C ALA A 469 -11.01 -24.65 -36.77
N ALA A 470 -10.85 -25.68 -37.60
CA ALA A 470 -11.53 -26.95 -37.35
C ALA A 470 -11.03 -27.56 -36.03
N PRO A 471 -11.87 -28.26 -35.25
CA PRO A 471 -11.47 -28.90 -33.99
C PRO A 471 -10.27 -29.84 -34.13
N THR A 472 -10.07 -30.40 -35.32
CA THR A 472 -8.95 -31.29 -35.64
C THR A 472 -7.61 -30.56 -35.80
N GLY A 473 -7.60 -29.22 -35.84
CA GLY A 473 -6.43 -28.41 -36.17
C GLY A 473 -5.97 -28.51 -37.62
N LYS A 474 -6.60 -29.36 -38.46
CA LYS A 474 -6.12 -29.65 -39.82
C LYS A 474 -6.52 -28.62 -40.87
N ALA A 475 -7.50 -27.77 -40.57
CA ALA A 475 -7.99 -26.75 -41.49
C ALA A 475 -8.23 -25.45 -40.73
N ILE A 476 -7.75 -24.35 -41.31
CA ILE A 476 -7.99 -22.99 -40.84
C ILE A 476 -8.61 -22.19 -41.98
N PHE A 477 -9.60 -21.38 -41.65
CA PHE A 477 -10.22 -20.44 -42.56
C PHE A 477 -9.92 -19.04 -42.08
N VAL A 478 -9.38 -18.20 -42.97
CA VAL A 478 -9.06 -16.80 -42.70
C VAL A 478 -9.89 -15.94 -43.64
N LYS A 479 -10.81 -15.15 -43.09
CA LYS A 479 -11.70 -14.28 -43.84
C LYS A 479 -11.52 -12.82 -43.42
N GLU A 480 -11.35 -11.91 -44.38
CA GLU A 480 -11.40 -10.48 -44.06
C GLU A 480 -12.84 -10.09 -43.70
N ARG A 481 -13.04 -9.64 -42.45
CA ARG A 481 -14.34 -9.23 -41.93
C ARG A 481 -14.65 -7.78 -42.30
N CYS A 482 -13.70 -6.88 -42.06
CA CYS A 482 -13.85 -5.45 -42.35
C CYS A 482 -12.49 -4.71 -42.31
N ARG A 483 -12.50 -3.43 -42.72
CA ARG A 483 -11.37 -2.51 -42.57
C ARG A 483 -11.77 -1.30 -41.72
N TYR A 484 -10.97 -1.02 -40.70
CA TYR A 484 -11.06 0.22 -39.92
C TYR A 484 -10.06 1.25 -40.43
N LEU A 485 -10.33 2.51 -40.16
CA LEU A 485 -9.40 3.60 -40.43
C LEU A 485 -9.10 4.37 -39.14
N LEU A 486 -7.83 4.37 -38.74
CA LEU A 486 -7.36 5.13 -37.58
C LEU A 486 -7.44 6.64 -37.85
N PRO A 487 -7.60 7.51 -36.85
CA PRO A 487 -7.52 8.96 -37.04
C PRO A 487 -6.17 9.40 -37.63
N PRO A 488 -6.11 10.54 -38.37
CA PRO A 488 -4.86 11.06 -38.91
C PRO A 488 -3.79 11.31 -37.83
N SER A 489 -2.59 10.78 -38.02
CA SER A 489 -1.47 10.98 -37.10
C SER A 489 -0.12 10.73 -37.79
N LYS A 490 1.00 11.19 -37.19
CA LYS A 490 2.35 10.96 -37.71
C LYS A 490 2.74 9.47 -37.71
N GLN A 491 2.22 8.69 -36.76
CA GLN A 491 2.49 7.25 -36.61
C GLN A 491 1.14 6.55 -36.49
N ARG A 492 0.60 6.15 -37.65
CA ARG A 492 -0.81 5.79 -37.80
C ARG A 492 -0.98 4.27 -37.86
N TRP A 493 -0.74 3.60 -36.75
CA TRP A 493 -1.01 2.17 -36.58
C TRP A 493 -1.50 1.88 -35.16
N HIS A 494 -2.28 0.80 -35.00
CA HIS A 494 -2.75 0.35 -33.70
C HIS A 494 -1.60 -0.30 -32.93
N THR A 495 -1.73 -0.38 -31.61
CA THR A 495 -0.73 -1.04 -30.73
C THR A 495 -1.31 -2.24 -30.00
N CYS A 496 -2.61 -2.27 -29.77
CA CYS A 496 -3.32 -3.33 -29.06
C CYS A 496 -4.83 -3.25 -29.36
N SER A 497 -5.53 -4.36 -29.14
CA SER A 497 -6.96 -4.50 -29.39
C SER A 497 -7.64 -5.40 -28.36
N ALA A 498 -8.88 -5.08 -27.97
CA ALA A 498 -9.70 -5.94 -27.11
C ALA A 498 -11.20 -5.81 -27.43
N PHE A 499 -11.94 -6.89 -27.24
CA PHE A 499 -13.41 -6.87 -27.25
C PHE A 499 -13.96 -6.33 -25.94
N LEU A 500 -15.06 -5.58 -25.98
CA LEU A 500 -15.79 -5.14 -24.79
C LEU A 500 -17.08 -5.97 -24.60
N PRO A 501 -17.13 -6.93 -23.65
CA PRO A 501 -18.34 -7.71 -23.41
C PRO A 501 -19.42 -6.89 -22.66
N PRO A 502 -20.73 -7.10 -22.95
CA PRO A 502 -21.30 -7.96 -23.99
C PRO A 502 -21.44 -7.28 -25.36
N GLY A 503 -20.89 -6.06 -25.52
CA GLY A 503 -21.21 -5.13 -26.61
C GLY A 503 -20.50 -5.37 -27.95
N ASP A 504 -21.13 -4.87 -29.00
CA ASP A 504 -20.66 -4.87 -30.40
C ASP A 504 -19.49 -3.89 -30.65
N PHE A 505 -18.59 -3.70 -29.69
CA PHE A 505 -17.49 -2.75 -29.79
C PHE A 505 -16.11 -3.42 -29.65
N LEU A 506 -15.20 -2.92 -30.46
CA LEU A 506 -13.78 -3.21 -30.44
C LEU A 506 -13.04 -1.98 -29.94
N VAL A 507 -12.24 -2.14 -28.90
CA VAL A 507 -11.36 -1.09 -28.38
C VAL A 507 -9.97 -1.27 -28.98
N CYS A 508 -9.36 -0.18 -29.43
CA CYS A 508 -8.00 -0.18 -29.95
C CYS A 508 -7.17 0.95 -29.33
N GLY A 509 -5.93 0.66 -28.97
CA GLY A 509 -4.92 1.66 -28.64
C GLY A 509 -4.12 2.08 -29.87
N ASP A 510 -3.64 3.34 -29.88
CA ASP A 510 -2.75 3.83 -30.94
C ASP A 510 -1.36 4.27 -30.40
N ARG A 511 -0.45 4.49 -31.35
CA ARG A 511 0.92 4.92 -31.06
C ARG A 511 1.04 6.36 -30.52
N ARG A 512 -0.01 7.18 -30.66
CA ARG A 512 -0.11 8.56 -30.11
C ARG A 512 -0.74 8.61 -28.71
N GLY A 513 -1.00 7.45 -28.11
CA GLY A 513 -1.56 7.32 -26.77
C GLY A 513 -3.08 7.46 -26.74
N SER A 514 -3.76 7.37 -27.88
CA SER A 514 -5.21 7.47 -27.98
C SER A 514 -5.87 6.12 -27.79
N VAL A 515 -7.04 6.13 -27.14
CA VAL A 515 -7.93 4.96 -27.04
C VAL A 515 -9.14 5.20 -27.94
N LEU A 516 -9.39 4.24 -28.82
CA LEU A 516 -10.36 4.34 -29.91
C LEU A 516 -11.41 3.24 -29.74
N LEU A 517 -12.67 3.58 -29.98
CA LEU A 517 -13.79 2.65 -29.97
C LEU A 517 -14.31 2.47 -31.41
N PHE A 518 -14.40 1.24 -31.88
CA PHE A 518 -14.92 0.87 -33.20
C PHE A 518 -16.11 -0.10 -33.04
N PRO A 519 -17.07 -0.11 -33.97
CA PRO A 519 -18.10 -1.16 -33.98
C PRO A 519 -17.47 -2.47 -34.48
N ALA A 520 -17.55 -3.54 -33.67
CA ALA A 520 -17.01 -4.86 -33.98
C ALA A 520 -17.72 -5.54 -35.16
N ARG A 521 -19.00 -5.22 -35.37
CA ARG A 521 -19.83 -5.71 -36.49
C ARG A 521 -20.47 -4.54 -37.23
N PRO A 522 -19.75 -3.92 -38.19
CA PRO A 522 -20.23 -2.73 -38.88
C PRO A 522 -21.58 -2.92 -39.60
N CYS A 523 -21.85 -4.14 -40.06
CA CYS A 523 -23.06 -4.52 -40.78
C CYS A 523 -24.34 -4.27 -39.97
N LEU A 524 -24.27 -4.37 -38.64
CA LEU A 524 -25.41 -4.22 -37.73
C LEU A 524 -25.69 -2.77 -37.34
N PHE A 525 -24.73 -1.84 -37.55
CA PHE A 525 -24.83 -0.44 -37.11
C PHE A 525 -25.53 0.51 -38.11
N LYS A 526 -26.28 -0.02 -39.09
CA LYS A 526 -27.16 0.78 -39.95
C LYS A 526 -28.43 1.23 -39.20
N LYS A 527 -28.28 2.00 -38.11
CA LYS A 527 -29.38 2.81 -37.54
C LYS A 527 -29.15 4.29 -37.89
N PRO A 528 -30.18 5.02 -38.37
CA PRO A 528 -30.03 6.43 -38.71
C PRO A 528 -29.85 7.26 -37.42
N GLY A 529 -28.66 7.82 -37.22
CA GLY A 529 -28.38 8.78 -36.13
C GLY A 529 -27.03 8.64 -35.42
N VAL A 530 -26.41 7.46 -35.44
CA VAL A 530 -25.10 7.19 -34.78
C VAL A 530 -24.17 6.37 -35.70
N GLY A 531 -24.24 6.62 -37.01
CA GLY A 531 -23.42 5.92 -37.99
C GLY A 531 -21.94 6.34 -37.92
N PRO A 532 -20.99 5.41 -38.03
CA PRO A 532 -19.56 5.75 -38.11
C PRO A 532 -19.32 6.68 -39.31
N LYS A 533 -18.60 7.79 -39.10
CA LYS A 533 -18.15 8.65 -40.20
C LYS A 533 -17.26 7.80 -41.11
N ALA A 534 -17.69 7.58 -42.35
CA ALA A 534 -16.80 7.06 -43.39
C ALA A 534 -15.72 8.12 -43.61
N ILE A 535 -14.47 7.80 -43.27
CA ILE A 535 -13.34 8.72 -43.44
C ILE A 535 -12.59 8.25 -44.69
N THR A 536 -12.46 9.13 -45.67
CA THR A 536 -11.64 8.88 -46.86
C THR A 536 -10.19 9.24 -46.56
N ALA A 537 -9.25 8.38 -46.95
CA ALA A 537 -7.82 8.70 -46.88
C ALA A 537 -7.47 9.61 -48.07
N ALA A 538 -7.45 10.93 -47.87
CA ALA A 538 -6.92 11.88 -48.84
C ALA A 538 -5.46 12.24 -48.51
N GLU A 539 -4.59 11.93 -49.46
CA GLU A 539 -3.26 12.47 -49.78
C GLU A 539 -2.17 12.51 -48.68
N ALA A 540 -1.17 11.64 -48.85
CA ALA A 540 0.21 11.91 -48.44
C ALA A 540 0.93 12.63 -49.62
N PRO A 541 1.87 13.56 -49.35
CA PRO A 541 2.55 14.29 -50.41
C PRO A 541 3.50 13.35 -51.17
N GLN A 542 3.20 13.06 -52.44
CA GLN A 542 4.11 12.32 -53.33
C GLN A 542 5.27 13.23 -53.78
N ALA A 543 6.48 12.72 -53.60
CA ALA A 543 7.64 13.13 -54.38
C ALA A 543 7.86 12.08 -55.49
N GLY A 544 7.93 12.53 -56.75
CA GLY A 544 8.47 11.76 -57.88
C GLY A 544 7.43 11.05 -58.77
N SER A 545 7.41 11.46 -60.03
CA SER A 545 6.56 11.01 -61.14
C SER A 545 6.78 9.56 -61.59
N SER A 546 5.70 8.79 -61.84
CA SER A 546 5.38 8.17 -63.15
C SER A 546 4.15 7.23 -63.10
N SER A 547 3.23 7.47 -64.04
CA SER A 547 2.24 6.57 -64.68
C SER A 547 1.24 5.74 -63.84
N GLY A 548 -0.01 6.22 -63.81
CA GLY A 548 -1.18 5.53 -64.37
C GLY A 548 -1.55 4.15 -63.82
N GLY A 549 -2.22 4.12 -62.67
CA GLY A 549 -3.03 2.98 -62.22
C GLY A 549 -4.19 3.51 -61.38
N SER A 550 -5.42 3.07 -61.67
CA SER A 550 -6.61 3.46 -60.90
C SER A 550 -6.52 2.90 -59.47
N GLU A 551 -6.10 3.72 -58.51
CA GLU A 551 -6.12 3.34 -57.10
C GLU A 551 -7.57 3.26 -56.61
N SER A 552 -8.00 2.06 -56.20
CA SER A 552 -9.29 1.88 -55.53
C SER A 552 -9.25 2.60 -54.18
N VAL A 553 -10.10 3.61 -54.02
CA VAL A 553 -10.27 4.35 -52.77
C VAL A 553 -10.68 3.37 -51.66
N VAL A 554 -9.78 3.11 -50.71
CA VAL A 554 -10.04 2.20 -49.58
C VAL A 554 -10.94 2.91 -48.57
N THR A 555 -12.24 2.63 -48.61
CA THR A 555 -13.21 3.09 -47.61
C THR A 555 -13.08 2.29 -46.31
N GLY A 556 -12.53 2.90 -45.26
CA GLY A 556 -12.43 2.31 -43.92
C GLY A 556 -13.35 2.98 -42.90
N LEU A 557 -13.83 2.21 -41.92
CA LEU A 557 -14.70 2.72 -40.86
C LEU A 557 -13.89 3.47 -39.80
N GLY A 558 -14.25 4.73 -39.55
CA GLY A 558 -13.68 5.52 -38.45
C GLY A 558 -14.20 5.10 -37.07
N PRO A 559 -13.54 5.55 -35.99
CA PRO A 559 -13.98 5.26 -34.63
C PRO A 559 -15.27 6.02 -34.28
N VAL A 560 -16.14 5.38 -33.47
CA VAL A 560 -17.36 5.98 -32.91
C VAL A 560 -17.06 6.87 -31.71
N SER A 561 -15.97 6.59 -30.98
CA SER A 561 -15.48 7.40 -29.88
C SER A 561 -13.96 7.39 -29.82
N SER A 562 -13.34 8.48 -29.36
CA SER A 562 -11.88 8.60 -29.29
C SER A 562 -11.45 9.48 -28.12
N LEU A 563 -10.59 8.94 -27.26
CA LEU A 563 -9.86 9.70 -26.23
C LEU A 563 -8.45 9.95 -26.74
N HIS A 564 -8.18 11.18 -27.20
CA HIS A 564 -6.92 11.52 -27.86
C HIS A 564 -5.79 11.67 -26.85
N SER A 565 -4.65 11.00 -27.10
CA SER A 565 -3.43 11.13 -26.30
C SER A 565 -3.60 10.94 -24.78
N LEU A 566 -4.51 10.05 -24.37
CA LEU A 566 -4.75 9.66 -22.99
C LEU A 566 -3.46 9.21 -22.26
N HIS A 567 -2.59 8.48 -22.95
CA HIS A 567 -1.27 8.04 -22.46
C HIS A 567 -0.08 8.86 -23.03
N GLY A 568 -0.35 10.06 -23.54
CA GLY A 568 0.65 10.93 -24.14
C GLY A 568 1.36 10.34 -25.36
N LYS A 569 2.55 10.84 -25.69
CA LYS A 569 3.23 10.58 -26.97
C LYS A 569 3.86 9.18 -27.12
N GLN A 570 3.89 8.37 -26.07
CA GLN A 570 4.57 7.07 -26.07
C GLN A 570 3.66 5.89 -26.48
N GLY A 571 2.37 6.16 -26.70
CA GLY A 571 1.42 5.16 -27.16
C GLY A 571 0.75 4.38 -26.04
N VAL A 572 -0.41 3.81 -26.37
CA VAL A 572 -1.10 2.82 -25.53
C VAL A 572 -0.35 1.49 -25.66
N THR A 573 -0.13 0.78 -24.56
CA THR A 573 0.60 -0.50 -24.53
C THR A 573 -0.33 -1.70 -24.53
N SER A 574 -1.43 -1.62 -23.78
CA SER A 574 -2.44 -2.68 -23.70
C SER A 574 -3.81 -2.08 -23.41
N VAL A 575 -4.83 -2.72 -23.96
CA VAL A 575 -6.22 -2.58 -23.54
C VAL A 575 -6.76 -3.95 -23.14
N THR A 576 -7.51 -4.01 -22.05
CA THR A 576 -8.21 -5.20 -21.59
C THR A 576 -9.59 -4.81 -21.07
N CYS A 577 -10.53 -5.75 -21.04
CA CYS A 577 -11.89 -5.50 -20.59
C CYS A 577 -12.24 -6.46 -19.45
N HIS A 578 -12.80 -5.93 -18.37
CA HIS A 578 -13.19 -6.72 -17.20
C HIS A 578 -14.31 -6.01 -16.43
N GLY A 579 -15.30 -6.76 -15.93
CA GLY A 579 -16.39 -6.22 -15.11
C GLY A 579 -17.17 -5.08 -15.76
N GLY A 580 -17.30 -5.07 -17.10
CA GLY A 580 -17.95 -3.99 -17.86
C GLY A 580 -17.11 -2.73 -18.08
N TYR A 581 -15.88 -2.69 -17.57
CA TYR A 581 -14.94 -1.60 -17.80
C TYR A 581 -13.88 -1.95 -18.84
N VAL A 582 -13.37 -0.91 -19.50
CA VAL A 582 -12.18 -0.97 -20.35
C VAL A 582 -11.02 -0.45 -19.53
N TYR A 583 -9.92 -1.19 -19.47
CA TYR A 583 -8.68 -0.73 -18.88
C TYR A 583 -7.66 -0.46 -19.97
N SER A 584 -7.07 0.73 -19.99
CA SER A 584 -5.97 1.08 -20.89
C SER A 584 -4.69 1.35 -20.11
N THR A 585 -3.56 0.99 -20.70
CA THR A 585 -2.23 1.17 -20.10
C THR A 585 -1.30 1.90 -21.05
N GLY A 586 -0.28 2.54 -20.49
CA GLY A 586 0.70 3.28 -21.28
C GLY A 586 2.11 3.29 -20.71
N ARG A 587 3.00 3.87 -21.52
CA ARG A 587 4.40 4.15 -21.19
C ARG A 587 4.59 5.46 -20.42
N ASP A 588 3.51 5.96 -19.82
CA ASP A 588 3.46 7.06 -18.86
C ASP A 588 3.36 6.55 -17.41
N GLY A 589 3.51 5.23 -17.20
CA GLY A 589 3.40 4.56 -15.91
C GLY A 589 1.98 4.56 -15.33
N SER A 590 0.98 4.90 -16.14
CA SER A 590 -0.40 5.03 -15.72
C SER A 590 -1.29 3.99 -16.41
N TYR A 591 -2.35 3.58 -15.71
CA TYR A 591 -3.48 2.90 -16.31
C TYR A 591 -4.77 3.65 -16.00
N TYR A 592 -5.71 3.56 -16.95
CA TYR A 592 -7.02 4.16 -16.84
C TYR A 592 -8.08 3.08 -16.82
N GLN A 593 -9.03 3.21 -15.91
CA GLN A 593 -10.32 2.55 -16.01
C GLN A 593 -11.27 3.49 -16.77
N LEU A 594 -11.87 2.97 -17.83
CA LEU A 594 -12.80 3.66 -18.70
C LEU A 594 -14.13 2.93 -18.69
N PHE A 595 -15.21 3.68 -18.80
CA PHE A 595 -16.56 3.16 -18.97
C PHE A 595 -17.07 3.52 -20.36
N VAL A 596 -17.88 2.64 -20.94
CA VAL A 596 -18.56 2.91 -22.21
C VAL A 596 -20.03 3.15 -21.95
N HIS A 597 -20.48 4.38 -22.15
CA HIS A 597 -21.87 4.77 -22.01
C HIS A 597 -22.37 5.39 -23.32
N GLY A 598 -23.48 4.88 -23.85
CA GLY A 598 -24.06 5.39 -25.11
C GLY A 598 -23.09 5.38 -26.31
N GLY A 599 -22.16 4.42 -26.37
CA GLY A 599 -21.12 4.35 -27.41
C GLY A 599 -19.98 5.38 -27.27
N ARG A 600 -19.88 6.07 -26.13
CA ARG A 600 -18.77 6.98 -25.80
C ARG A 600 -17.88 6.41 -24.70
N LEU A 601 -16.57 6.53 -24.90
CA LEU A 601 -15.56 6.24 -23.88
C LEU A 601 -15.47 7.40 -22.88
N GLN A 602 -15.50 7.09 -21.59
CA GLN A 602 -15.32 8.06 -20.50
C GLN A 602 -14.31 7.54 -19.48
N PRO A 603 -13.24 8.29 -19.14
CA PRO A 603 -12.34 7.92 -18.06
C PRO A 603 -13.01 8.05 -16.70
N VAL A 604 -12.82 7.03 -15.85
CA VAL A 604 -13.39 6.91 -14.50
C VAL A 604 -12.30 7.05 -13.45
N LEU A 605 -11.21 6.31 -13.63
CA LEU A 605 -10.09 6.29 -12.69
C LEU A 605 -8.79 6.34 -13.47
N ARG A 606 -7.84 7.10 -12.94
CA ARG A 606 -6.44 7.05 -13.33
C ARG A 606 -5.64 6.61 -12.12
N GLN A 607 -4.82 5.60 -12.30
CA GLN A 607 -3.84 5.19 -11.29
C GLN A 607 -2.47 5.10 -11.92
N LYS A 608 -1.46 5.53 -11.16
CA LYS A 608 -0.07 5.18 -11.45
C LYS A 608 0.23 3.82 -10.83
N ALA A 609 1.05 3.03 -11.52
CA ALA A 609 1.63 1.84 -10.93
C ALA A 609 2.74 2.23 -9.93
N CYS A 610 3.53 1.26 -9.46
CA CYS A 610 4.60 1.53 -8.51
C CYS A 610 5.68 2.49 -9.04
N ARG A 611 6.31 3.20 -8.11
CA ARG A 611 7.39 4.17 -8.41
C ARG A 611 8.47 3.53 -9.28
N GLY A 612 8.80 4.21 -10.38
CA GLY A 612 9.81 3.79 -11.35
C GLY A 612 9.27 2.91 -12.48
N MET A 613 8.10 2.28 -12.34
CA MET A 613 7.50 1.47 -13.40
C MET A 613 6.78 2.33 -14.44
N ASN A 614 7.56 3.10 -15.20
CA ASN A 614 7.05 4.02 -16.22
C ASN A 614 6.48 3.31 -17.45
N TRP A 615 6.82 2.03 -17.66
CA TRP A 615 6.31 1.25 -18.78
C TRP A 615 5.41 0.15 -18.25
N ILE A 616 4.09 0.37 -18.28
CA ILE A 616 3.12 -0.70 -18.07
C ILE A 616 2.94 -1.45 -19.39
N ALA A 617 3.22 -2.73 -19.38
CA ALA A 617 3.07 -3.62 -20.52
C ALA A 617 1.62 -4.11 -20.69
N GLY A 618 0.90 -4.31 -19.59
CA GLY A 618 -0.51 -4.68 -19.61
C GLY A 618 -1.06 -5.00 -18.23
N LEU A 619 -2.32 -5.40 -18.19
CA LEU A 619 -3.03 -5.80 -16.98
C LEU A 619 -3.55 -7.22 -17.13
N ARG A 620 -3.54 -7.97 -16.03
CA ARG A 620 -4.24 -9.25 -15.91
C ARG A 620 -5.21 -9.19 -14.76
N MET A 621 -6.37 -9.77 -14.99
CA MET A 621 -7.40 -9.95 -13.96
C MET A 621 -7.38 -11.43 -13.59
N ALA A 622 -7.25 -11.66 -12.30
CA ALA A 622 -7.27 -12.98 -11.70
C ALA A 622 -8.71 -13.51 -11.55
N PRO A 623 -8.88 -14.83 -11.37
CA PRO A 623 -10.19 -15.43 -11.15
C PRO A 623 -10.93 -14.90 -9.91
N ASP A 624 -10.20 -14.45 -8.88
CA ASP A 624 -10.74 -13.85 -7.66
C ASP A 624 -11.07 -12.34 -7.82
N GLY A 625 -11.01 -11.82 -9.06
CA GLY A 625 -11.23 -10.41 -9.37
C GLY A 625 -10.05 -9.49 -9.03
N SER A 626 -8.95 -10.00 -8.48
CA SER A 626 -7.76 -9.20 -8.23
C SER A 626 -7.07 -8.79 -9.55
N MET A 627 -6.52 -7.58 -9.59
CA MET A 627 -5.78 -7.08 -10.75
C MET A 627 -4.28 -7.17 -10.49
N VAL A 628 -3.51 -7.55 -11.50
CA VAL A 628 -2.05 -7.42 -11.52
C VAL A 628 -1.60 -6.60 -12.72
N VAL A 629 -0.58 -5.78 -12.49
CA VAL A 629 0.02 -4.88 -13.48
C VAL A 629 1.34 -5.47 -13.92
N LEU A 630 1.49 -5.66 -15.22
CA LEU A 630 2.70 -6.15 -15.85
C LEU A 630 3.45 -4.94 -16.40
N GLY A 631 4.76 -4.86 -16.20
CA GLY A 631 5.52 -3.71 -16.69
C GLY A 631 7.02 -3.85 -16.57
N PHE A 632 7.70 -2.76 -16.88
CA PHE A 632 9.15 -2.65 -16.81
C PHE A 632 9.56 -1.53 -15.87
N HIS A 633 10.44 -1.89 -14.93
CA HIS A 633 11.14 -0.96 -14.08
C HIS A 633 12.62 -0.94 -14.52
N ALA A 634 12.96 0.04 -15.36
CA ALA A 634 14.26 0.13 -16.02
C ALA A 634 14.65 -1.18 -16.73
N ASN A 635 15.51 -1.97 -16.09
CA ASN A 635 16.08 -3.21 -16.60
C ASN A 635 15.28 -4.46 -16.19
N GLU A 636 14.27 -4.31 -15.35
CA GLU A 636 13.53 -5.43 -14.77
C GLU A 636 12.14 -5.51 -15.40
N PHE A 637 11.69 -6.73 -15.72
CA PHE A 637 10.27 -7.02 -15.88
C PHE A 637 9.66 -7.25 -14.50
N VAL A 638 8.49 -6.66 -14.26
CA VAL A 638 7.83 -6.66 -12.95
C VAL A 638 6.36 -7.04 -13.12
N VAL A 639 5.91 -7.96 -12.27
CA VAL A 639 4.48 -8.21 -11.99
C VAL A 639 4.17 -7.52 -10.67
N TRP A 640 3.28 -6.54 -10.68
CA TRP A 640 2.93 -5.71 -9.53
C TRP A 640 1.47 -5.88 -9.13
N SER A 641 1.19 -6.07 -7.85
CA SER A 641 -0.15 -6.10 -7.27
C SER A 641 -0.51 -4.70 -6.75
N PRO A 642 -1.52 -4.02 -7.31
CA PRO A 642 -2.06 -2.79 -6.73
C PRO A 642 -2.78 -3.04 -5.41
N ARG A 643 -3.29 -4.25 -5.17
CA ARG A 643 -4.00 -4.59 -3.92
C ARG A 643 -3.03 -4.63 -2.74
N SER A 644 -1.95 -5.40 -2.87
CA SER A 644 -0.96 -5.57 -1.81
C SER A 644 0.23 -4.62 -1.91
N HIS A 645 0.24 -3.73 -2.91
CA HIS A 645 1.33 -2.80 -3.25
C HIS A 645 2.67 -3.47 -3.58
N GLU A 646 2.68 -4.75 -3.94
CA GLU A 646 3.89 -5.55 -4.05
C GLU A 646 4.37 -5.83 -5.47
N LYS A 647 5.69 -5.96 -5.62
CA LYS A 647 6.29 -6.59 -6.80
C LYS A 647 6.32 -8.10 -6.60
N LEU A 648 5.27 -8.78 -7.05
CA LEU A 648 5.09 -10.23 -6.96
C LEU A 648 6.21 -10.99 -7.68
N HIS A 649 6.60 -10.54 -8.88
CA HIS A 649 7.70 -11.14 -9.64
C HIS A 649 8.61 -10.05 -10.19
N ILE A 650 9.93 -10.29 -10.12
CA ILE A 650 10.96 -9.40 -10.67
C ILE A 650 11.93 -10.25 -11.48
N VAL A 651 12.10 -9.92 -12.76
CA VAL A 651 12.99 -10.63 -13.68
C VAL A 651 13.97 -9.64 -14.30
N ASN A 652 15.26 -9.82 -14.05
CA ASN A 652 16.31 -8.97 -14.62
C ASN A 652 16.59 -9.35 -16.09
N CYS A 653 15.69 -8.91 -16.98
CA CYS A 653 15.77 -9.15 -18.41
C CYS A 653 16.65 -8.11 -19.13
N GLY A 654 16.94 -6.99 -18.46
CA GLY A 654 17.63 -5.77 -18.90
C GLY A 654 16.77 -4.78 -19.72
N GLY A 655 15.45 -4.86 -19.59
CA GLY A 655 14.51 -3.83 -20.02
C GLY A 655 13.59 -4.20 -21.19
N GLY A 656 12.52 -3.43 -21.38
CA GLY A 656 11.42 -3.81 -22.28
C GLY A 656 11.64 -3.61 -23.78
N HIS A 657 12.71 -2.91 -24.21
CA HIS A 657 12.97 -2.60 -25.62
C HIS A 657 13.40 -3.79 -26.50
N ARG A 658 13.32 -5.01 -25.97
CA ARG A 658 13.70 -6.27 -26.60
C ARG A 658 12.47 -6.98 -27.14
N SER A 659 12.67 -8.09 -27.84
CA SER A 659 11.56 -9.04 -28.02
C SER A 659 11.36 -9.83 -26.74
N TRP A 660 10.12 -9.84 -26.26
CA TRP A 660 9.67 -10.58 -25.10
C TRP A 660 8.20 -10.95 -25.27
N ALA A 661 7.75 -11.94 -24.51
CA ALA A 661 6.37 -12.35 -24.42
C ALA A 661 6.05 -12.84 -23.02
N PHE A 662 4.77 -12.71 -22.67
CA PHE A 662 4.24 -13.06 -21.37
C PHE A 662 2.98 -13.90 -21.55
N SER A 663 2.88 -15.00 -20.80
CA SER A 663 1.69 -15.84 -20.69
C SER A 663 1.39 -16.12 -19.23
N ASP A 664 0.11 -16.17 -18.90
CA ASP A 664 -0.39 -16.55 -17.58
C ASP A 664 -1.57 -17.48 -17.79
N THR A 665 -1.41 -18.74 -17.40
CA THR A 665 -2.44 -19.77 -17.47
C THR A 665 -2.67 -20.34 -16.09
N GLU A 666 -3.73 -21.13 -15.92
CA GLU A 666 -4.01 -21.81 -14.64
C GLU A 666 -2.85 -22.70 -14.17
N ALA A 667 -2.05 -23.22 -15.11
CA ALA A 667 -0.91 -24.06 -14.80
C ALA A 667 0.30 -23.25 -14.31
N ALA A 668 0.68 -22.21 -15.07
CA ALA A 668 1.87 -21.43 -14.78
C ALA A 668 1.84 -20.06 -15.46
N MET A 669 2.59 -19.14 -14.88
CA MET A 669 3.05 -17.95 -15.57
C MET A 669 4.40 -18.23 -16.24
N ALA A 670 4.58 -17.66 -17.43
CA ALA A 670 5.80 -17.73 -18.23
C ALA A 670 6.14 -16.35 -18.81
N PHE A 671 7.41 -15.98 -18.72
CA PHE A 671 7.96 -14.77 -19.32
C PHE A 671 9.21 -15.13 -20.13
N ALA A 672 9.10 -15.04 -21.45
CA ALA A 672 10.17 -15.33 -22.39
C ALA A 672 10.75 -14.03 -22.96
N TYR A 673 12.06 -13.94 -23.11
CA TYR A 673 12.70 -12.75 -23.67
C TYR A 673 14.04 -13.09 -24.32
N LEU A 674 14.43 -12.29 -25.31
CA LEU A 674 15.73 -12.42 -25.96
C LEU A 674 16.81 -11.68 -25.16
N LYS A 675 17.91 -12.37 -24.87
CA LYS A 675 19.11 -11.79 -24.25
C LYS A 675 20.34 -12.55 -24.72
N ASP A 676 21.41 -11.82 -25.04
CA ASP A 676 22.71 -12.38 -25.46
C ASP A 676 22.62 -13.39 -26.62
N GLY A 677 21.63 -13.23 -27.49
CA GLY A 677 21.38 -14.07 -28.67
C GLY A 677 20.74 -15.43 -28.35
N ASP A 678 20.15 -15.60 -27.17
CA ASP A 678 19.38 -16.78 -26.78
C ASP A 678 17.98 -16.38 -26.27
N VAL A 679 17.10 -17.37 -26.12
CA VAL A 679 15.82 -17.23 -25.44
C VAL A 679 16.01 -17.55 -23.96
N MET A 680 15.75 -16.55 -23.13
CA MET A 680 15.64 -16.70 -21.69
C MET A 680 14.18 -16.92 -21.31
N LEU A 681 13.93 -17.83 -20.38
CA LEU A 681 12.60 -18.16 -19.91
C LEU A 681 12.54 -18.14 -18.38
N TYR A 682 11.69 -17.28 -17.85
CA TYR A 682 11.26 -17.29 -16.46
C TYR A 682 9.89 -17.98 -16.35
N ARG A 683 9.69 -18.80 -15.31
CA ARG A 683 8.40 -19.42 -15.00
C ARG A 683 8.09 -19.29 -13.51
N ALA A 684 6.80 -19.27 -13.18
CA ALA A 684 6.26 -19.52 -11.84
C ALA A 684 5.01 -20.42 -11.90
N LEU A 685 5.02 -21.50 -11.13
CA LEU A 685 3.86 -22.38 -10.98
C LEU A 685 2.79 -21.68 -10.13
N GLY A 686 1.52 -21.78 -10.53
CA GLY A 686 0.40 -21.15 -9.80
C GLY A 686 0.05 -19.71 -10.23
N GLY A 687 0.56 -19.26 -11.37
CA GLY A 687 0.18 -18.00 -12.01
C GLY A 687 0.79 -16.74 -11.36
N CYS A 688 0.30 -15.56 -11.74
CA CYS A 688 0.87 -14.27 -11.29
C CYS A 688 0.78 -13.98 -9.79
N ILE A 689 -0.11 -14.64 -9.06
CA ILE A 689 -0.57 -14.20 -7.73
C ILE A 689 0.15 -14.95 -6.60
N ARG A 690 0.91 -16.02 -6.90
CA ARG A 690 1.50 -16.90 -5.89
C ARG A 690 3.03 -16.94 -5.86
N PRO A 691 3.74 -15.87 -5.48
CA PRO A 691 5.12 -16.03 -5.03
C PRO A 691 5.22 -16.40 -3.54
N ASN A 692 4.24 -15.99 -2.71
CA ASN A 692 4.28 -16.03 -1.26
C ASN A 692 2.88 -16.18 -0.66
N VAL A 693 2.81 -16.66 0.58
CA VAL A 693 1.54 -16.70 1.32
C VAL A 693 1.53 -15.57 2.34
N ILE A 694 0.46 -14.77 2.34
CA ILE A 694 0.29 -13.65 3.25
C ILE A 694 -0.54 -14.14 4.43
N LEU A 695 0.06 -14.20 5.61
CA LEU A 695 -0.65 -14.51 6.87
C LEU A 695 -1.41 -13.28 7.38
N ARG A 696 -0.82 -12.10 7.15
CA ARG A 696 -1.41 -10.80 7.48
C ARG A 696 -0.92 -9.76 6.50
N GLU A 697 -1.87 -9.03 5.90
CA GLU A 697 -1.54 -7.92 5.01
C GLU A 697 -0.92 -6.77 5.80
N GLY A 698 0.08 -6.12 5.19
CA GLY A 698 0.63 -4.88 5.73
C GLY A 698 -0.27 -3.69 5.39
N LEU A 699 -0.17 -2.61 6.17
CA LEU A 699 -0.98 -1.40 5.99
C LEU A 699 -0.24 -0.34 5.17
N HIS A 700 0.67 0.38 5.82
CA HIS A 700 1.50 1.43 5.24
C HIS A 700 2.96 1.07 5.48
N GLY A 701 3.85 1.44 4.54
CA GLY A 701 5.28 1.20 4.70
C GLY A 701 5.97 2.23 5.60
N ARG A 702 5.31 3.35 5.87
CA ARG A 702 5.86 4.44 6.68
C ARG A 702 4.77 5.02 7.57
N GLU A 703 5.17 5.97 8.39
CA GLU A 703 4.32 6.65 9.35
C GLU A 703 3.01 7.13 8.73
N ILE A 704 1.91 6.80 9.40
CA ILE A 704 0.57 7.30 9.09
C ILE A 704 0.48 8.70 9.68
N THR A 705 0.30 9.67 8.80
CA THR A 705 0.38 11.09 9.12
C THR A 705 -0.98 11.76 9.28
N CYS A 706 -2.05 11.11 8.82
CA CYS A 706 -3.43 11.58 9.03
C CYS A 706 -4.43 10.43 8.96
N VAL A 707 -5.52 10.54 9.71
CA VAL A 707 -6.61 9.54 9.77
C VAL A 707 -7.98 10.21 9.80
N LYS A 708 -8.97 9.63 9.11
CA LYS A 708 -10.34 10.13 9.12
C LYS A 708 -11.38 9.03 8.98
N ARG A 709 -12.39 9.00 9.84
CA ARG A 709 -13.59 8.19 9.63
C ARG A 709 -14.42 8.77 8.48
N VAL A 710 -14.91 7.89 7.62
CA VAL A 710 -15.85 8.20 6.54
C VAL A 710 -17.29 7.93 6.98
N GLY A 711 -17.55 6.77 7.57
CA GLY A 711 -18.88 6.34 7.99
C GLY A 711 -18.90 4.88 8.42
N THR A 712 -20.09 4.29 8.53
CA THR A 712 -20.28 2.88 8.92
C THR A 712 -21.17 2.19 7.91
N VAL A 713 -20.80 0.97 7.54
CA VAL A 713 -21.64 0.06 6.76
C VAL A 713 -22.21 -0.99 7.71
N THR A 714 -23.51 -1.23 7.62
CA THR A 714 -24.18 -2.27 8.39
C THR A 714 -24.49 -3.44 7.45
N LEU A 715 -23.87 -4.60 7.67
CA LEU A 715 -24.21 -5.80 6.92
C LEU A 715 -25.29 -6.60 7.64
N GLY A 716 -26.31 -7.02 6.89
CA GLY A 716 -27.37 -7.91 7.39
C GLY A 716 -26.92 -9.37 7.51
N PRO A 717 -27.72 -10.22 8.17
CA PRO A 717 -27.41 -11.63 8.39
C PRO A 717 -27.26 -12.43 7.09
N GLU A 718 -27.84 -11.99 5.97
CA GLU A 718 -27.61 -12.61 4.65
C GLU A 718 -26.15 -12.53 4.16
N PHE A 719 -25.32 -11.68 4.79
CA PHE A 719 -23.89 -11.57 4.51
C PHE A 719 -23.01 -12.24 5.58
N GLU A 720 -23.61 -12.84 6.62
CA GLU A 720 -22.91 -13.63 7.62
C GLU A 720 -22.55 -15.01 7.05
N VAL A 721 -21.33 -15.45 7.35
CA VAL A 721 -20.92 -16.82 7.03
C VAL A 721 -21.59 -17.74 8.04
N PRO A 722 -22.24 -18.84 7.64
CA PRO A 722 -22.49 -19.91 8.58
C PRO A 722 -21.10 -20.38 9.05
N ASN A 723 -20.72 -20.03 10.29
CA ASN A 723 -19.49 -20.51 10.91
C ASN A 723 -19.54 -22.04 10.96
N LEU A 724 -19.04 -22.68 9.89
CA LEU A 724 -18.61 -24.07 9.92
C LEU A 724 -17.44 -24.10 10.90
N GLU A 725 -17.70 -24.60 12.11
CA GLU A 725 -16.77 -24.77 13.24
C GLU A 725 -16.70 -23.63 14.27
N HIS A 726 -17.84 -23.32 14.91
CA HIS A 726 -17.84 -22.94 16.33
C HIS A 726 -18.83 -23.82 17.10
N PRO A 727 -18.43 -25.02 17.56
CA PRO A 727 -19.11 -25.66 18.67
C PRO A 727 -18.63 -24.99 19.96
N ASP A 728 -19.59 -24.48 20.73
CA ASP A 728 -19.50 -24.06 22.14
C ASP A 728 -19.30 -22.55 22.44
N SER A 729 -20.41 -21.98 22.91
CA SER A 729 -20.61 -20.79 23.74
C SER A 729 -20.11 -19.44 23.21
N LEU A 730 -20.83 -18.86 22.25
CA LEU A 730 -21.26 -17.46 22.38
C LEU A 730 -22.71 -17.50 22.89
N GLU A 731 -23.03 -16.73 23.92
CA GLU A 731 -24.42 -16.62 24.40
C GLU A 731 -25.34 -16.22 23.22
N PRO A 732 -26.50 -16.87 23.05
CA PRO A 732 -27.49 -16.44 22.07
C PRO A 732 -28.01 -15.07 22.49
N GLY A 733 -27.50 -14.02 21.85
CA GLY A 733 -27.78 -12.63 22.23
C GLY A 733 -26.66 -11.63 21.96
N SER A 734 -25.46 -12.08 21.55
CA SER A 734 -24.30 -11.20 21.27
C SER A 734 -24.07 -10.85 19.79
N GLU A 735 -24.89 -11.35 18.88
CA GLU A 735 -24.84 -10.99 17.45
C GLU A 735 -25.53 -9.64 17.23
N GLY A 736 -24.86 -8.56 17.63
CA GLY A 736 -25.16 -7.23 17.11
C GLY A 736 -24.91 -7.20 15.59
N PRO A 737 -25.59 -6.31 14.85
CA PRO A 737 -25.41 -6.21 13.41
C PRO A 737 -23.92 -6.05 13.06
N GLY A 738 -23.49 -6.67 11.95
CA GLY A 738 -22.11 -6.62 11.45
C GLY A 738 -21.70 -5.22 11.01
N LEU A 739 -21.50 -4.33 11.98
CA LEU A 739 -21.08 -2.96 11.79
C LEU A 739 -19.62 -2.97 11.32
N ILE A 740 -19.33 -2.16 10.31
CA ILE A 740 -17.99 -2.00 9.76
C ILE A 740 -17.73 -0.51 9.59
N ASP A 741 -16.82 0.03 10.38
CA ASP A 741 -16.39 1.42 10.23
C ASP A 741 -15.43 1.53 9.04
N ILE A 742 -15.65 2.55 8.22
CA ILE A 742 -14.78 2.89 7.10
C ILE A 742 -13.88 4.05 7.53
N VAL A 743 -12.57 3.82 7.47
CA VAL A 743 -11.55 4.78 7.86
C VAL A 743 -10.57 4.98 6.71
N ILE A 744 -10.09 6.20 6.51
CA ILE A 744 -9.08 6.54 5.52
C ILE A 744 -7.81 7.00 6.25
N THR A 745 -6.67 6.49 5.81
CA THR A 745 -5.35 6.84 6.32
C THR A 745 -4.48 7.41 5.21
N GLY A 746 -3.67 8.42 5.52
CA GLY A 746 -2.64 8.96 4.64
C GLY A 746 -1.26 8.80 5.27
N SER A 747 -0.24 8.52 4.47
CA SER A 747 1.10 8.17 4.98
C SER A 747 2.24 8.95 4.32
N GLU A 748 3.38 8.97 5.01
CA GLU A 748 4.68 9.40 4.49
C GLU A 748 5.16 8.54 3.30
N ASP A 749 4.58 7.35 3.11
CA ASP A 749 4.83 6.48 1.96
C ASP A 749 4.16 6.96 0.65
N THR A 750 3.50 8.12 0.66
CA THR A 750 2.81 8.77 -0.47
C THR A 750 1.47 8.14 -0.88
N THR A 751 0.92 7.26 -0.05
CA THR A 751 -0.35 6.59 -0.33
C THR A 751 -1.48 7.05 0.59
N VAL A 752 -2.71 6.89 0.09
CA VAL A 752 -3.94 6.97 0.87
C VAL A 752 -4.58 5.59 0.88
N CYS A 753 -4.88 5.03 2.05
CA CYS A 753 -5.50 3.71 2.17
C CYS A 753 -6.92 3.83 2.73
N VAL A 754 -7.85 3.04 2.20
CA VAL A 754 -9.22 2.92 2.70
C VAL A 754 -9.35 1.59 3.43
N LEU A 755 -9.76 1.65 4.69
CA LEU A 755 -9.83 0.53 5.61
C LEU A 755 -11.26 0.26 6.02
N ALA A 756 -11.61 -1.03 6.05
CA ALA A 756 -12.78 -1.55 6.75
C ALA A 756 -12.35 -2.09 8.12
N LEU A 757 -13.01 -1.61 9.17
CA LEU A 757 -12.77 -1.97 10.57
C LEU A 757 -14.04 -2.59 11.16
N PRO A 758 -14.20 -3.93 11.09
CA PRO A 758 -15.35 -4.59 11.68
C PRO A 758 -15.32 -4.47 13.20
N THR A 759 -16.47 -4.14 13.80
CA THR A 759 -16.57 -3.89 15.25
C THR A 759 -16.45 -5.16 16.08
N THR A 760 -16.76 -6.32 15.48
CA THR A 760 -16.84 -7.61 16.18
C THR A 760 -15.52 -8.38 16.20
N THR A 761 -14.69 -8.20 15.18
CA THR A 761 -13.46 -9.02 15.02
C THR A 761 -12.20 -8.31 15.50
N GLY A 762 -12.21 -6.98 15.64
CA GLY A 762 -11.00 -6.20 15.94
C GLY A 762 -9.92 -6.35 14.86
N ALA A 763 -10.34 -6.61 13.61
CA ALA A 763 -9.46 -6.71 12.44
C ALA A 763 -9.49 -5.43 11.59
N ALA A 764 -8.54 -5.32 10.66
CA ALA A 764 -8.55 -4.30 9.63
C ALA A 764 -8.36 -4.94 8.26
N HIS A 765 -9.14 -4.46 7.28
CA HIS A 765 -9.05 -4.90 5.89
C HIS A 765 -8.80 -3.70 4.99
N ALA A 766 -7.70 -3.72 4.24
CA ALA A 766 -7.44 -2.74 3.19
C ALA A 766 -8.38 -2.98 2.01
N LEU A 767 -9.30 -2.05 1.78
CA LEU A 767 -10.23 -2.14 0.65
C LEU A 767 -9.57 -1.68 -0.65
N THR A 768 -8.76 -0.63 -0.57
CA THR A 768 -8.02 -0.08 -1.71
C THR A 768 -7.00 0.97 -1.24
N ALA A 769 -6.03 1.29 -2.09
CA ALA A 769 -5.12 2.41 -1.86
C ALA A 769 -4.90 3.25 -3.13
N VAL A 770 -4.70 4.56 -2.91
CA VAL A 770 -4.50 5.60 -3.93
C VAL A 770 -3.05 6.07 -3.88
N CYS A 771 -2.35 5.93 -5.00
CA CYS A 771 -0.91 6.23 -5.15
C CYS A 771 -0.65 7.47 -6.04
N ASN A 772 -1.53 8.47 -5.98
CA ASN A 772 -1.45 9.60 -6.90
C ASN A 772 -0.51 10.72 -6.41
N HIS A 773 -0.27 10.80 -5.09
CA HIS A 773 0.60 11.82 -4.51
C HIS A 773 2.07 11.59 -4.88
N ILE A 774 2.81 12.69 -5.03
CA ILE A 774 4.25 12.69 -5.34
C ILE A 774 5.08 12.70 -4.04
N SER A 775 4.46 13.06 -2.92
CA SER A 775 5.08 13.16 -1.60
C SER A 775 4.09 12.77 -0.48
N SER A 776 4.53 12.87 0.79
CA SER A 776 3.72 12.51 1.97
C SER A 776 2.33 13.13 1.94
N VAL A 777 1.31 12.32 2.26
CA VAL A 777 -0.07 12.75 2.46
C VAL A 777 -0.26 13.15 3.91
N ARG A 778 -0.52 14.42 4.20
CA ARG A 778 -0.54 14.95 5.57
C ARG A 778 -1.92 15.35 6.07
N ALA A 779 -2.89 15.48 5.16
CA ALA A 779 -4.22 15.92 5.53
C ALA A 779 -5.29 15.21 4.72
N LEU A 780 -6.40 14.90 5.40
CA LEU A 780 -7.59 14.29 4.84
C LEU A 780 -8.81 15.09 5.25
N ALA A 781 -9.76 15.20 4.32
CA ALA A 781 -11.06 15.78 4.58
C ALA A 781 -12.12 14.98 3.82
N VAL A 782 -13.27 14.77 4.44
CA VAL A 782 -14.37 13.95 3.91
C VAL A 782 -15.64 14.78 3.91
N TRP A 783 -16.44 14.69 2.84
CA TRP A 783 -17.77 15.30 2.77
C TRP A 783 -18.72 14.46 1.92
N GLY A 784 -20.01 14.84 1.90
CA GLY A 784 -20.99 14.24 1.01
C GLY A 784 -21.20 12.76 1.28
N VAL A 785 -21.16 12.37 2.55
CA VAL A 785 -21.38 10.99 2.98
C VAL A 785 -22.84 10.62 2.75
N GLY A 786 -23.09 9.46 2.15
CA GLY A 786 -24.42 8.96 1.83
C GLY A 786 -24.40 7.49 1.47
N THR A 787 -25.45 7.02 0.79
CA THR A 787 -25.62 5.64 0.32
C THR A 787 -25.60 5.57 -1.21
N PRO A 788 -25.24 4.41 -1.82
CA PRO A 788 -25.07 4.27 -3.27
C PRO A 788 -26.29 4.65 -4.12
N GLY A 789 -27.51 4.31 -3.69
CA GLY A 789 -28.75 4.71 -4.36
C GLY A 789 -29.36 6.01 -3.85
N GLY A 790 -28.63 6.78 -3.02
CA GLY A 790 -29.11 8.02 -2.42
C GLY A 790 -29.91 7.81 -1.12
N PRO A 791 -30.36 8.89 -0.47
CA PRO A 791 -30.81 8.86 0.93
C PRO A 791 -32.05 7.99 1.23
N GLN A 792 -32.76 7.50 0.21
CA GLN A 792 -33.87 6.55 0.37
C GLN A 792 -33.47 5.09 0.10
N ASP A 793 -32.24 4.85 -0.36
CA ASP A 793 -31.74 3.51 -0.64
C ASP A 793 -31.41 2.79 0.66
N SER A 794 -32.15 1.71 0.91
CA SER A 794 -31.95 0.84 2.07
C SER A 794 -30.84 -0.18 1.86
N HIS A 795 -30.26 -0.28 0.66
CA HIS A 795 -29.18 -1.23 0.42
C HIS A 795 -27.94 -0.85 1.22
N PRO A 796 -27.27 -1.83 1.84
CA PRO A 796 -26.06 -1.57 2.58
C PRO A 796 -24.97 -1.04 1.65
N GLY A 797 -24.24 -0.02 2.12
CA GLY A 797 -23.16 0.61 1.37
C GLY A 797 -22.89 2.02 1.86
N LEU A 798 -21.86 2.64 1.28
CA LEU A 798 -21.43 3.99 1.64
C LEU A 798 -20.88 4.70 0.40
N THR A 799 -21.27 5.95 0.20
CA THR A 799 -20.61 6.86 -0.74
C THR A 799 -20.04 8.05 0.00
N ALA A 800 -18.90 8.55 -0.45
CA ALA A 800 -18.32 9.76 0.10
C ALA A 800 -17.46 10.48 -0.95
N GLN A 801 -17.13 11.73 -0.67
CA GLN A 801 -16.12 12.48 -1.38
C GLN A 801 -14.96 12.78 -0.43
N VAL A 802 -13.74 12.67 -0.94
CA VAL A 802 -12.52 12.74 -0.14
C VAL A 802 -11.53 13.68 -0.79
N VAL A 803 -10.97 14.58 0.01
CA VAL A 803 -9.82 15.41 -0.34
C VAL A 803 -8.61 14.90 0.44
N SER A 804 -7.53 14.63 -0.26
CA SER A 804 -6.22 14.31 0.33
C SER A 804 -5.21 15.35 -0.09
N ALA A 805 -4.37 15.82 0.84
CA ALA A 805 -3.38 16.84 0.58
C ALA A 805 -2.09 16.60 1.36
N GLY A 806 -0.99 17.22 0.94
CA GLY A 806 0.27 17.09 1.66
C GLY A 806 1.41 17.88 1.07
N GLY A 807 2.57 17.23 0.94
CA GLY A 807 3.78 17.88 0.42
C GLY A 807 3.63 18.42 -1.00
N ARG A 808 4.50 19.36 -1.38
CA ARG A 808 4.52 20.03 -2.70
C ARG A 808 3.24 20.78 -3.04
N ALA A 809 2.49 21.20 -2.02
CA ALA A 809 1.18 21.83 -2.14
C ALA A 809 0.28 21.09 -3.14
N GLU A 810 0.26 19.76 -3.02
CA GLU A 810 -0.53 18.86 -3.86
C GLU A 810 -1.81 18.45 -3.14
N MET A 811 -2.91 18.40 -3.89
CA MET A 811 -4.22 17.97 -3.43
C MET A 811 -4.88 17.07 -4.48
N HIS A 812 -5.52 15.99 -4.03
CA HIS A 812 -6.29 15.07 -4.86
C HIS A 812 -7.68 14.88 -4.28
N CYS A 813 -8.68 14.99 -5.15
CA CYS A 813 -10.08 14.82 -4.83
C CYS A 813 -10.61 13.55 -5.51
N PHE A 814 -11.28 12.69 -4.76
CA PHE A 814 -11.86 11.45 -5.29
C PHE A 814 -13.16 11.09 -4.60
N SER A 815 -14.01 10.40 -5.36
CA SER A 815 -15.25 9.81 -4.87
C SER A 815 -15.01 8.36 -4.48
N LEU A 816 -15.58 7.98 -3.34
CA LEU A 816 -15.59 6.65 -2.78
C LEU A 816 -17.00 6.06 -2.92
N MET A 817 -17.08 4.80 -3.34
CA MET A 817 -18.30 4.00 -3.30
C MET A 817 -17.97 2.61 -2.76
N ILE A 818 -18.58 2.25 -1.64
CA ILE A 818 -18.42 0.96 -0.97
C ILE A 818 -19.74 0.22 -1.03
N THR A 819 -19.66 -1.04 -1.46
CA THR A 819 -20.82 -1.93 -1.61
C THR A 819 -20.48 -3.30 -1.04
N PRO A 820 -21.47 -4.05 -0.52
CA PRO A 820 -21.30 -5.43 -0.12
C PRO A 820 -20.75 -6.29 -1.26
N ASP A 821 -19.79 -7.15 -0.94
CA ASP A 821 -19.24 -8.16 -1.84
C ASP A 821 -18.81 -9.39 -1.05
N ALA A 822 -19.65 -10.43 -1.10
CA ALA A 822 -19.42 -11.67 -0.39
C ALA A 822 -18.19 -12.47 -0.88
N SER A 823 -17.57 -12.11 -2.00
CA SER A 823 -16.33 -12.77 -2.46
C SER A 823 -15.08 -12.31 -1.69
N THR A 824 -15.16 -11.19 -0.98
CA THR A 824 -14.02 -10.57 -0.29
C THR A 824 -13.98 -10.93 1.20
N PRO A 825 -12.78 -10.96 1.84
CA PRO A 825 -12.68 -11.19 3.28
C PRO A 825 -13.38 -10.12 4.12
N SER A 826 -13.35 -8.86 3.67
CA SER A 826 -14.04 -7.73 4.31
C SER A 826 -15.54 -7.72 4.09
N ARG A 827 -16.06 -8.59 3.20
CA ARG A 827 -17.43 -8.56 2.67
C ARG A 827 -17.80 -7.25 1.97
N LEU A 828 -16.81 -6.45 1.56
CA LEU A 828 -16.99 -5.14 0.97
C LEU A 828 -16.07 -4.97 -0.25
N ALA A 829 -16.64 -4.47 -1.35
CA ALA A 829 -15.91 -3.92 -2.47
C ALA A 829 -15.84 -2.39 -2.35
N CYS A 830 -14.71 -1.81 -2.77
CA CYS A 830 -14.52 -0.36 -2.80
C CYS A 830 -14.15 0.09 -4.21
N HIS A 831 -14.93 1.04 -4.73
CA HIS A 831 -14.70 1.71 -6.00
C HIS A 831 -14.29 3.15 -5.76
N ILE A 832 -13.21 3.58 -6.41
CA ILE A 832 -12.71 4.95 -6.36
C ILE A 832 -12.82 5.59 -7.74
N MET A 833 -13.31 6.82 -7.76
CA MET A 833 -13.32 7.67 -8.95
C MET A 833 -12.49 8.92 -8.66
N HIS A 834 -11.40 9.11 -9.42
CA HIS A 834 -10.63 10.35 -9.30
C HIS A 834 -11.41 11.50 -9.94
N LEU A 835 -11.62 12.58 -9.20
CA LEU A 835 -12.43 13.71 -9.65
C LEU A 835 -11.56 14.86 -10.14
N SER A 836 -10.59 15.28 -9.33
CA SER A 836 -9.74 16.43 -9.64
C SER A 836 -8.41 16.36 -8.88
N SER A 837 -7.43 17.10 -9.38
CA SER A 837 -6.12 17.26 -8.76
C SER A 837 -5.71 18.72 -8.82
N HIS A 838 -5.01 19.20 -7.81
CA HIS A 838 -4.46 20.54 -7.75
C HIS A 838 -3.00 20.49 -7.31
N ARG A 839 -2.18 21.34 -7.92
CA ARG A 839 -0.82 21.64 -7.45
C ARG A 839 -0.59 23.13 -7.57
N LEU A 840 -0.11 23.77 -6.51
CA LEU A 840 0.01 25.22 -6.46
C LEU A 840 0.92 25.79 -7.57
N ASP A 841 1.90 25.02 -8.03
CA ASP A 841 2.84 25.40 -9.09
C ASP A 841 2.44 24.90 -10.50
N GLU A 842 1.26 24.30 -10.71
CA GLU A 842 0.89 23.69 -12.00
C GLU A 842 0.95 24.69 -13.18
N TYR A 843 0.52 25.93 -12.94
CA TYR A 843 0.57 27.00 -13.93
C TYR A 843 2.01 27.29 -14.38
N TRP A 844 2.96 27.21 -13.44
CA TRP A 844 4.38 27.45 -13.68
C TRP A 844 5.01 26.38 -14.57
N ASP A 845 4.67 25.11 -14.31
CA ASP A 845 5.16 23.98 -15.11
C ASP A 845 4.61 24.03 -16.55
N ARG A 846 3.37 24.54 -16.75
CA ARG A 846 2.80 24.76 -18.09
C ARG A 846 3.48 25.94 -18.83
N GLN A 847 3.98 26.92 -18.08
CA GLN A 847 4.62 28.14 -18.61
C GLN A 847 6.14 28.03 -18.81
N ARG A 848 6.75 26.84 -18.60
CA ARG A 848 8.20 26.59 -18.61
C ARG A 848 9.00 27.07 -19.84
N ASN A 849 8.33 27.60 -20.87
CA ASN A 849 8.94 28.32 -21.99
C ASN A 849 9.19 29.84 -21.76
N ARG A 850 8.94 30.42 -20.58
CA ARG A 850 9.25 31.85 -20.32
C ARG A 850 10.03 32.06 -19.01
N HIS A 851 11.31 32.42 -19.15
CA HIS A 851 12.33 32.56 -18.09
C HIS A 851 12.18 33.78 -17.14
N ARG A 852 10.98 34.20 -16.72
CA ARG A 852 10.83 35.51 -16.04
C ARG A 852 9.97 35.64 -14.80
N MET A 853 9.63 34.57 -14.08
CA MET A 853 8.84 34.72 -12.85
C MET A 853 9.43 33.90 -11.67
N ILE A 854 9.22 34.39 -10.44
CA ILE A 854 9.74 33.85 -9.17
C ILE A 854 9.05 32.53 -8.80
N LYS A 855 9.80 31.44 -8.75
CA LYS A 855 9.32 30.07 -8.51
C LYS A 855 8.59 29.95 -7.16
N VAL A 856 7.37 29.38 -7.16
CA VAL A 856 6.68 28.94 -5.94
C VAL A 856 7.54 27.90 -5.23
N ASP A 857 7.66 27.99 -3.90
CA ASP A 857 8.52 27.11 -3.11
C ASP A 857 8.07 25.64 -3.27
N PRO A 858 8.87 24.78 -3.92
CA PRO A 858 8.52 23.37 -4.12
C PRO A 858 8.38 22.59 -2.82
N GLU A 859 8.77 23.15 -1.66
CA GLU A 859 8.67 22.52 -0.35
C GLU A 859 7.40 22.87 0.43
N THR A 860 6.52 23.75 -0.10
CA THR A 860 5.26 24.11 0.56
C THR A 860 4.40 22.87 0.81
N ARG A 861 3.77 22.78 1.97
CA ARG A 861 2.95 21.63 2.41
C ARG A 861 1.59 22.10 2.86
N TYR A 862 0.55 21.35 2.48
CA TYR A 862 -0.74 21.42 3.15
C TYR A 862 -0.67 20.60 4.44
N MET A 863 -0.89 21.25 5.57
CA MET A 863 -0.71 20.69 6.92
C MET A 863 -2.00 20.14 7.50
N SER A 864 -3.14 20.75 7.18
CA SER A 864 -4.47 20.38 7.67
C SER A 864 -5.54 20.86 6.68
N LEU A 865 -6.65 20.14 6.61
CA LEU A 865 -7.82 20.48 5.80
C LEU A 865 -9.08 20.53 6.66
N ALA A 866 -10.00 21.42 6.32
CA ALA A 866 -11.36 21.45 6.86
C ALA A 866 -12.38 21.67 5.73
N ILE A 867 -13.51 20.96 5.79
CA ILE A 867 -14.65 21.18 4.90
C ILE A 867 -15.54 22.23 5.52
N CYS A 868 -15.83 23.29 4.77
CA CYS A 868 -16.77 24.31 5.16
C CYS A 868 -18.01 24.21 4.25
N GLU A 869 -19.06 23.60 4.78
CA GLU A 869 -20.34 23.44 4.06
C GLU A 869 -21.11 24.75 4.08
N LEU A 870 -21.48 25.22 2.88
CA LEU A 870 -22.35 26.37 2.68
C LEU A 870 -23.77 25.90 2.40
N ASP A 871 -24.76 26.66 2.88
CA ASP A 871 -26.16 26.40 2.54
C ASP A 871 -26.35 26.47 1.00
N SER A 872 -27.02 25.46 0.47
CA SER A 872 -27.08 25.10 -0.95
C SER A 872 -27.77 26.12 -1.88
N ASP A 873 -28.36 27.18 -1.34
CA ASP A 873 -29.23 28.11 -2.09
C ASP A 873 -28.58 29.48 -2.42
N ARG A 874 -27.26 29.64 -2.29
CA ARG A 874 -26.63 30.95 -2.52
C ARG A 874 -26.37 31.26 -4.02
N PRO A 875 -26.92 32.36 -4.58
CA PRO A 875 -26.68 32.75 -5.96
C PRO A 875 -25.28 33.35 -6.13
N GLY A 876 -24.44 32.74 -6.98
CA GLY A 876 -23.15 33.30 -7.43
C GLY A 876 -21.94 32.39 -7.21
N LEU A 877 -21.95 31.56 -6.16
CA LEU A 877 -21.06 30.41 -6.04
C LEU A 877 -21.83 29.16 -6.45
N GLY A 878 -21.36 28.46 -7.48
CA GLY A 878 -21.97 27.18 -7.89
C GLY A 878 -22.03 26.17 -6.72
N PRO A 879 -22.87 25.12 -6.84
CA PRO A 879 -23.09 24.16 -5.77
C PRO A 879 -21.81 23.38 -5.44
N GLY A 880 -21.35 23.47 -4.19
CA GLY A 880 -20.28 22.65 -3.64
C GLY A 880 -19.57 23.28 -2.43
N PRO A 881 -18.89 22.48 -1.59
CA PRO A 881 -18.30 22.95 -0.35
C PRO A 881 -17.01 23.75 -0.59
N LEU A 882 -16.63 24.54 0.41
CA LEU A 882 -15.28 25.08 0.50
C LEU A 882 -14.34 24.10 1.21
N VAL A 883 -13.08 24.08 0.80
CA VAL A 883 -11.99 23.39 1.49
C VAL A 883 -11.02 24.44 2.01
N ALA A 884 -10.94 24.58 3.32
CA ALA A 884 -9.89 25.36 3.95
C ALA A 884 -8.62 24.51 4.10
N ALA A 885 -7.46 25.09 3.81
CA ALA A 885 -6.16 24.44 3.92
C ALA A 885 -5.19 25.30 4.75
N ALA A 886 -4.64 24.69 5.81
CA ALA A 886 -3.50 25.22 6.55
C ALA A 886 -2.21 24.95 5.76
N CYS A 887 -1.34 25.95 5.61
CA CYS A 887 -0.16 25.83 4.76
C CYS A 887 1.14 26.15 5.50
N SER A 888 2.22 25.44 5.15
CA SER A 888 3.54 25.61 5.78
C SER A 888 4.23 26.94 5.44
N ASP A 889 3.81 27.60 4.36
CA ASP A 889 4.25 28.93 3.94
C ASP A 889 3.55 30.07 4.72
N GLY A 890 2.69 29.71 5.68
CA GLY A 890 1.97 30.64 6.53
C GLY A 890 0.66 31.17 5.95
N ALA A 891 0.18 30.57 4.85
CA ALA A 891 -1.12 30.88 4.30
C ALA A 891 -2.25 30.04 4.92
N VAL A 892 -3.45 30.62 4.97
CA VAL A 892 -4.72 29.88 4.99
C VAL A 892 -5.35 30.06 3.62
N ARG A 893 -5.66 28.95 2.93
CA ARG A 893 -6.23 28.95 1.58
C ARG A 893 -7.63 28.35 1.56
N LEU A 894 -8.54 28.96 0.81
CA LEU A 894 -9.90 28.47 0.57
C LEU A 894 -10.02 28.02 -0.88
N PHE A 895 -10.40 26.77 -1.08
CA PHE A 895 -10.70 26.20 -2.39
C PHE A 895 -12.20 25.96 -2.53
N LEU A 896 -12.75 26.28 -3.70
CA LEU A 896 -14.11 25.93 -4.08
C LEU A 896 -14.09 24.63 -4.88
N LEU A 897 -14.82 23.63 -4.40
CA LEU A 897 -15.11 22.40 -5.14
C LEU A 897 -16.39 22.61 -5.96
N GLN A 898 -16.26 22.69 -7.29
CA GLN A 898 -17.40 22.78 -8.21
C GLN A 898 -17.60 21.47 -8.97
N ASP A 899 -18.76 21.33 -9.61
CA ASP A 899 -19.12 20.20 -10.46
C ASP A 899 -18.93 18.85 -9.75
N SER A 900 -19.47 18.74 -8.53
CA SER A 900 -19.33 17.54 -7.68
C SER A 900 -17.87 17.16 -7.42
N GLY A 901 -16.99 18.16 -7.29
CA GLY A 901 -15.57 18.01 -6.97
C GLY A 901 -14.65 17.78 -8.16
N ARG A 902 -15.16 17.91 -9.40
CA ARG A 902 -14.37 17.80 -10.63
C ARG A 902 -13.51 19.02 -10.92
N ILE A 903 -13.85 20.15 -10.31
CA ILE A 903 -13.10 21.40 -10.43
C ILE A 903 -12.72 21.87 -9.04
N LEU A 904 -11.42 22.02 -8.80
CA LEU A 904 -10.87 22.60 -7.57
C LEU A 904 -10.26 23.96 -7.88
N HIS A 905 -10.91 25.03 -7.42
CA HIS A 905 -10.50 26.41 -7.70
C HIS A 905 -10.04 27.12 -6.44
N LEU A 906 -8.82 27.69 -6.43
CA LEU A 906 -8.36 28.52 -5.33
C LEU A 906 -9.18 29.83 -5.31
N LEU A 907 -10.08 29.96 -4.33
CA LEU A 907 -10.97 31.10 -4.19
C LEU A 907 -10.29 32.25 -3.48
N ALA A 908 -9.71 32.00 -2.31
CA ALA A 908 -9.15 33.04 -1.46
C ALA A 908 -7.93 32.57 -0.66
N GLU A 909 -7.10 33.52 -0.22
CA GLU A 909 -5.99 33.26 0.69
C GLU A 909 -5.74 34.41 1.68
N THR A 910 -5.10 34.12 2.81
CA THR A 910 -4.53 35.13 3.72
C THR A 910 -3.20 34.64 4.27
N PHE A 911 -2.36 35.58 4.68
CA PHE A 911 -1.06 35.34 5.33
C PHE A 911 -1.02 35.94 6.74
N HIS A 912 -2.17 36.02 7.43
CA HIS A 912 -2.33 36.65 8.74
C HIS A 912 -1.25 36.25 9.76
N HIS A 913 -1.00 34.94 9.90
CA HIS A 913 -0.05 34.38 10.86
C HIS A 913 1.41 34.66 10.52
N LYS A 914 1.76 34.82 9.24
CA LYS A 914 3.15 35.00 8.73
C LYS A 914 4.12 33.88 9.12
N ARG A 915 3.61 32.79 9.69
CA ARG A 915 4.31 31.60 10.19
C ARG A 915 3.50 30.37 9.78
N CYS A 916 4.13 29.20 9.76
CA CYS A 916 3.49 27.95 9.36
C CYS A 916 2.15 27.75 10.10
N VAL A 917 1.08 27.55 9.33
CA VAL A 917 -0.24 27.24 9.87
C VAL A 917 -0.35 25.73 9.99
N LEU A 918 -0.64 25.24 11.20
CA LEU A 918 -0.60 23.82 11.54
C LEU A 918 -1.98 23.17 11.44
N LYS A 919 -3.03 23.85 11.91
CA LYS A 919 -4.39 23.32 11.95
C LYS A 919 -5.40 24.33 11.41
N VAL A 920 -6.39 23.83 10.66
CA VAL A 920 -7.63 24.55 10.36
C VAL A 920 -8.81 23.74 10.85
N HIS A 921 -9.84 24.42 11.34
CA HIS A 921 -11.08 23.81 11.80
C HIS A 921 -12.24 24.75 11.48
N SER A 922 -13.42 24.22 11.15
CA SER A 922 -14.60 25.04 10.91
C SER A 922 -15.80 24.53 11.68
N PHE A 923 -16.66 25.45 12.09
CA PHE A 923 -17.91 25.15 12.75
C PHE A 923 -18.98 26.16 12.36
N THR A 924 -20.24 25.76 12.54
CA THR A 924 -21.41 26.59 12.23
C THR A 924 -22.04 27.04 13.54
N HIS A 925 -22.41 28.31 13.63
CA HIS A 925 -23.19 28.87 14.73
C HIS A 925 -24.59 29.23 14.21
N GLU A 926 -25.62 28.68 14.84
CA GLU A 926 -27.01 29.07 14.59
C GLU A 926 -27.40 30.17 15.58
N ALA A 927 -27.64 31.37 15.06
CA ALA A 927 -28.17 32.46 15.85
C ALA A 927 -29.68 32.26 16.13
N PRO A 928 -30.24 32.90 17.17
CA PRO A 928 -31.66 32.75 17.55
C PRO A 928 -32.66 33.08 16.43
N ASN A 929 -32.23 33.89 15.44
CA ASN A 929 -32.99 34.25 14.26
C ASN A 929 -32.89 33.20 13.11
N GLN A 930 -32.40 32.00 13.40
CA GLN A 930 -32.12 30.92 12.43
C GLN A 930 -31.09 31.26 11.34
N ARG A 931 -30.34 32.37 11.46
CA ARG A 931 -29.19 32.59 10.57
C ARG A 931 -28.02 31.71 10.99
N ARG A 932 -27.54 30.91 10.04
CA ARG A 932 -26.29 30.16 10.15
C ARG A 932 -25.10 31.04 9.82
N ARG A 933 -24.11 31.07 10.71
CA ARG A 933 -22.80 31.67 10.48
C ARG A 933 -21.72 30.60 10.46
N LEU A 934 -20.90 30.60 9.43
CA LEU A 934 -19.80 29.68 9.22
C LEU A 934 -18.50 30.33 9.69
N ILE A 935 -17.91 29.78 10.74
CA ILE A 935 -16.66 30.27 11.33
C ILE A 935 -15.52 29.33 10.92
N LEU A 936 -14.46 29.90 10.37
CA LEU A 936 -13.18 29.23 10.13
C LEU A 936 -12.20 29.62 11.23
N CYS A 937 -11.49 28.63 11.75
CA CYS A 937 -10.42 28.79 12.71
C CYS A 937 -9.10 28.35 12.07
N SER A 938 -8.01 29.03 12.37
CA SER A 938 -6.67 28.53 12.04
C SER A 938 -5.69 28.78 13.17
N ALA A 939 -4.77 27.83 13.36
CA ALA A 939 -3.80 27.84 14.43
C ALA A 939 -2.38 27.62 13.89
N ALA A 940 -1.40 28.35 14.41
CA ALA A 940 -0.06 28.45 13.84
C ALA A 940 1.06 28.07 14.81
N THR A 941 2.29 28.02 14.29
CA THR A 941 3.50 27.70 15.06
C THR A 941 3.87 28.73 16.13
N ASP A 942 3.23 29.91 16.12
CA ASP A 942 3.43 30.95 17.12
C ASP A 942 2.47 30.87 18.31
N GLY A 943 1.61 29.84 18.37
CA GLY A 943 0.67 29.63 19.47
C GLY A 943 -0.63 30.42 19.36
N SER A 944 -0.84 31.18 18.29
CA SER A 944 -2.05 31.96 18.07
C SER A 944 -3.15 31.16 17.36
N ILE A 945 -4.40 31.47 17.69
CA ILE A 945 -5.62 30.93 17.07
C ILE A 945 -6.44 32.11 16.55
N ALA A 946 -6.69 32.15 15.24
CA ALA A 946 -7.47 33.21 14.60
C ALA A 946 -8.80 32.68 14.06
N PHE A 947 -9.83 33.53 14.08
CA PHE A 947 -11.21 33.21 13.72
C PHE A 947 -11.72 34.14 12.61
N TRP A 948 -12.30 33.58 11.55
CA TRP A 948 -12.91 34.32 10.44
C TRP A 948 -14.38 33.93 10.28
N ASP A 949 -15.24 34.92 10.08
CA ASP A 949 -16.62 34.70 9.67
C ASP A 949 -16.72 34.65 8.14
N LEU A 950 -16.82 33.44 7.60
CA LEU A 950 -16.93 33.20 6.16
C LEU A 950 -18.32 33.56 5.63
N THR A 951 -19.37 33.52 6.45
CA THR A 951 -20.71 33.92 6.05
C THR A 951 -20.74 35.39 5.66
N THR A 952 -20.16 36.25 6.51
CA THR A 952 -20.04 37.69 6.21
C THR A 952 -19.15 37.94 4.99
N ALA A 953 -18.08 37.15 4.83
CA ALA A 953 -17.19 37.24 3.67
C ALA A 953 -17.87 36.90 2.34
N MET A 954 -18.88 36.02 2.36
CA MET A 954 -19.52 35.51 1.15
C MET A 954 -20.88 36.13 0.82
N ASP A 955 -21.65 36.57 1.82
CA ASP A 955 -22.92 37.28 1.61
C ASP A 955 -22.72 38.68 1.01
N ARG A 956 -21.54 39.28 1.23
CA ARG A 956 -21.19 40.61 0.74
C ARG A 956 -20.25 40.49 -0.45
N GLY A 957 -20.77 40.62 -1.67
CA GLY A 957 -19.98 40.75 -2.91
C GLY A 957 -19.08 42.00 -3.00
N SER A 958 -18.67 42.58 -1.86
CA SER A 958 -17.87 43.79 -1.65
C SER A 958 -17.89 44.02 -0.12
N THR A 959 -16.95 43.50 0.68
CA THR A 959 -15.85 44.31 1.27
C THR A 959 -14.75 43.47 1.96
N THR A 960 -14.87 42.14 2.04
CA THR A 960 -13.95 41.29 2.85
C THR A 960 -13.17 40.24 2.07
N LEU A 961 -13.56 39.96 0.82
CA LEU A 961 -12.69 39.33 -0.17
C LEU A 961 -12.17 40.44 -1.09
N GLU A 962 -10.98 40.99 -0.78
CA GLU A 962 -10.44 42.06 -1.62
C GLU A 962 -10.24 41.54 -3.05
N PRO A 963 -10.73 42.26 -4.07
CA PRO A 963 -10.62 41.82 -5.45
C PRO A 963 -9.14 41.65 -5.81
N PRO A 964 -8.80 40.55 -6.50
CA PRO A 964 -7.41 40.24 -6.80
C PRO A 964 -6.76 41.38 -7.58
N ALA A 965 -5.52 41.75 -7.21
CA ALA A 965 -4.77 42.82 -7.87
C ALA A 965 -4.64 42.61 -9.39
N HIS A 966 -4.68 41.35 -9.84
CA HIS A 966 -4.67 40.98 -11.25
C HIS A 966 -5.74 39.90 -11.54
N PRO A 967 -6.38 39.93 -12.73
CA PRO A 967 -7.32 38.89 -13.13
C PRO A 967 -6.68 37.50 -13.07
N GLY A 968 -7.31 36.56 -12.35
CA GLY A 968 -6.85 35.18 -12.18
C GLY A 968 -6.02 34.90 -10.92
N LEU A 969 -5.78 35.90 -10.06
CA LEU A 969 -5.28 35.68 -8.70
C LEU A 969 -6.44 35.39 -7.73
N PRO A 970 -6.18 34.72 -6.59
CA PRO A 970 -7.20 34.51 -5.56
C PRO A 970 -7.57 35.82 -4.85
N TYR A 971 -8.78 35.87 -4.30
CA TYR A 971 -9.21 36.95 -3.42
C TYR A 971 -8.39 36.96 -2.12
N GLN A 972 -8.24 38.11 -1.46
CA GLN A 972 -7.65 38.13 -0.11
C GLN A 972 -8.73 37.99 0.95
N MET A 973 -8.58 37.07 1.90
CA MET A 973 -9.42 37.10 3.10
C MET A 973 -9.01 38.29 3.98
N GLY A 974 -10.00 39.06 4.42
CA GLY A 974 -9.83 40.16 5.36
C GLY A 974 -9.32 39.74 6.74
N THR A 975 -9.27 40.71 7.64
CA THR A 975 -8.80 40.56 9.02
C THR A 975 -9.69 39.59 9.80
N PRO A 976 -9.12 38.69 10.63
CA PRO A 976 -9.93 37.82 11.49
C PRO A 976 -10.77 38.64 12.49
N CYS A 977 -11.93 38.10 12.83
CA CYS A 977 -12.87 38.64 13.81
C CYS A 977 -12.30 38.60 15.24
N LEU A 978 -11.43 37.62 15.52
CA LEU A 978 -10.76 37.44 16.81
C LEU A 978 -9.43 36.73 16.58
N THR A 979 -8.40 37.08 17.34
CA THR A 979 -7.16 36.29 17.46
C THR A 979 -6.86 36.13 18.94
N VAL A 980 -6.72 34.88 19.39
CA VAL A 980 -6.40 34.49 20.77
C VAL A 980 -4.98 33.95 20.79
N GLN A 981 -4.14 34.46 21.68
CA GLN A 981 -2.82 33.90 21.95
C GLN A 981 -2.97 32.78 22.98
N ALA A 982 -3.26 31.56 22.52
CA ALA A 982 -3.61 30.43 23.40
C ALA A 982 -2.39 29.71 23.98
N HIS A 983 -1.27 29.67 23.24
CA HIS A 983 -0.06 28.92 23.61
C HIS A 983 1.22 29.72 23.36
N SER A 984 2.34 29.22 23.91
CA SER A 984 3.68 29.75 23.68
C SER A 984 4.41 29.13 22.48
N CYS A 985 3.95 27.96 22.03
CA CYS A 985 4.50 27.15 20.95
C CYS A 985 3.39 26.75 19.96
N GLY A 986 3.74 25.97 18.93
CA GLY A 986 2.80 25.62 17.87
C GLY A 986 1.57 24.84 18.33
N VAL A 987 0.41 25.18 17.76
CA VAL A 987 -0.87 24.51 18.04
C VAL A 987 -1.13 23.39 17.04
N ASN A 988 -1.00 22.13 17.46
CA ASN A 988 -1.11 20.96 16.58
C ASN A 988 -2.52 20.36 16.53
N SER A 989 -3.33 20.64 17.55
CA SER A 989 -4.68 20.10 17.67
C SER A 989 -5.66 21.19 18.08
N LEU A 990 -6.86 21.16 17.48
CA LEU A 990 -7.91 22.15 17.68
C LEU A 990 -9.25 21.47 17.46
N HIS A 991 -10.20 21.69 18.37
CA HIS A 991 -11.56 21.20 18.23
C HIS A 991 -12.56 22.17 18.86
N THR A 992 -13.79 22.20 18.33
CA THR A 992 -14.88 22.97 18.91
C THR A 992 -16.13 22.11 19.13
N LEU A 993 -16.89 22.43 20.17
CA LEU A 993 -18.19 21.82 20.45
C LEU A 993 -19.21 22.91 20.82
N PRO A 994 -20.39 22.95 20.20
CA PRO A 994 -21.45 23.86 20.61
C PRO A 994 -21.98 23.50 22.01
N THR A 995 -22.29 24.52 22.81
CA THR A 995 -22.89 24.36 24.14
C THR A 995 -24.39 24.61 24.11
N PRO A 996 -25.16 24.08 25.09
CA PRO A 996 -26.60 24.33 25.19
C PRO A 996 -26.97 25.81 25.30
N GLU A 997 -26.08 26.67 25.82
CA GLU A 997 -26.30 28.12 25.93
C GLU A 997 -26.08 28.87 24.60
N GLY A 998 -25.73 28.19 23.51
CA GLY A 998 -25.45 28.81 22.21
C GLY A 998 -24.02 29.36 22.09
N HIS A 999 -23.11 28.97 22.99
CA HIS A 999 -21.68 29.26 22.90
C HIS A 999 -20.93 28.08 22.27
N HIS A 1000 -19.62 28.21 22.12
CA HIS A 1000 -18.75 27.15 21.63
C HIS A 1000 -17.59 26.93 22.59
N LEU A 1001 -17.44 25.71 23.10
CA LEU A 1001 -16.20 25.29 23.74
C LEU A 1001 -15.13 25.11 22.66
N VAL A 1002 -13.99 25.75 22.83
CA VAL A 1002 -12.81 25.64 21.98
C VAL A 1002 -11.70 25.02 22.80
N ALA A 1003 -11.10 23.94 22.31
CA ALA A 1003 -9.97 23.29 22.96
C ALA A 1003 -8.81 23.14 21.97
N SER A 1004 -7.59 23.45 22.44
CA SER A 1004 -6.37 23.34 21.67
C SER A 1004 -5.24 22.68 22.45
N GLY A 1005 -4.37 21.98 21.73
CA GLY A 1005 -3.17 21.34 22.26
C GLY A 1005 -1.91 21.78 21.53
N SER A 1006 -0.82 21.94 22.28
CA SER A 1006 0.43 22.56 21.81
C SER A 1006 1.62 21.59 21.79
N GLU A 1007 2.66 21.96 21.04
CA GLU A 1007 3.97 21.31 21.01
C GLU A 1007 4.64 21.24 22.39
N ASP A 1008 4.38 22.21 23.28
CA ASP A 1008 4.90 22.24 24.65
C ASP A 1008 4.17 21.30 25.63
N GLY A 1009 3.20 20.51 25.16
CA GLY A 1009 2.42 19.60 25.99
C GLY A 1009 1.30 20.25 26.80
N SER A 1010 1.05 21.56 26.61
CA SER A 1010 -0.07 22.26 27.27
C SER A 1010 -1.40 22.10 26.54
N LEU A 1011 -2.49 22.25 27.31
CA LEU A 1011 -3.85 22.38 26.79
C LEU A 1011 -4.39 23.78 27.09
N HIS A 1012 -5.21 24.31 26.19
CA HIS A 1012 -5.95 25.55 26.39
C HIS A 1012 -7.41 25.33 26.02
N VAL A 1013 -8.33 25.66 26.92
CA VAL A 1013 -9.78 25.48 26.74
C VAL A 1013 -10.47 26.79 27.07
N PHE A 1014 -11.33 27.27 26.18
CA PHE A 1014 -12.07 28.50 26.39
C PHE A 1014 -13.46 28.47 25.77
N THR A 1015 -14.37 29.26 26.34
CA THR A 1015 -15.75 29.41 25.86
C THR A 1015 -15.85 30.63 24.96
N LEU A 1016 -16.22 30.42 23.70
CA LEU A 1016 -16.39 31.44 22.69
C LEU A 1016 -17.88 31.79 22.51
N ALA A 1017 -18.23 33.04 22.79
CA ALA A 1017 -19.55 33.57 22.51
C ALA A 1017 -19.56 34.34 21.19
N VAL A 1018 -20.64 34.16 20.42
CA VAL A 1018 -20.91 34.89 19.19
C VAL A 1018 -21.99 35.93 19.49
N LYS A 1019 -21.57 37.17 19.79
CA LYS A 1019 -22.50 38.26 20.08
C LYS A 1019 -22.91 38.95 18.78
N MET A 1020 -24.22 39.07 18.59
CA MET A 1020 -24.79 39.89 17.53
C MET A 1020 -25.12 41.25 18.15
N PRO A 1021 -24.59 42.37 17.62
CA PRO A 1021 -24.93 43.66 18.18
C PRO A 1021 -26.43 43.95 17.97
N GLU A 1022 -27.10 44.39 19.02
CA GLU A 1022 -28.52 44.72 19.00
C GLU A 1022 -28.76 45.99 18.19
N LEU A 1023 -29.88 46.04 17.45
CA LEU A 1023 -30.22 47.10 16.49
C LEU A 1023 -30.29 48.51 17.10
N GLU A 1024 -30.28 48.66 18.43
CA GLU A 1024 -30.48 49.93 19.11
C GLU A 1024 -29.21 50.79 19.24
N GLU A 1025 -28.00 50.27 18.97
CA GLU A 1025 -26.74 51.02 19.13
C GLU A 1025 -26.12 51.58 17.82
N ALA A 1026 -26.76 51.43 16.67
CA ALA A 1026 -26.22 51.89 15.39
C ALA A 1026 -26.89 53.17 14.86
N ASP A 1027 -26.53 54.32 15.44
CA ASP A 1027 -26.69 55.63 14.78
C ASP A 1027 -25.61 55.78 13.71
N GLY A 1028 -25.88 55.19 12.54
CA GLY A 1028 -25.02 55.25 11.35
C GLY A 1028 -24.94 53.91 10.64
N GLU A 1029 -24.78 53.92 9.31
CA GLU A 1029 -24.63 52.75 8.43
C GLU A 1029 -23.40 51.84 8.74
N ALA A 1030 -22.85 51.90 9.95
CA ALA A 1030 -21.80 51.00 10.43
C ALA A 1030 -22.40 49.60 10.61
N GLU A 1031 -22.21 48.77 9.59
CA GLU A 1031 -22.71 47.40 9.50
C GLU A 1031 -22.35 46.55 10.74
N LEU A 1032 -23.37 45.87 11.29
CA LEU A 1032 -23.30 44.96 12.45
C LEU A 1032 -22.42 43.72 12.14
N VAL A 1033 -21.11 43.82 12.38
CA VAL A 1033 -20.17 42.68 12.38
C VAL A 1033 -20.36 41.89 13.69
N PRO A 1034 -20.51 40.56 13.65
CA PRO A 1034 -20.61 39.78 14.88
C PRO A 1034 -19.32 39.91 15.69
N GLN A 1035 -19.45 40.19 16.98
CA GLN A 1035 -18.32 40.22 17.89
C GLN A 1035 -18.14 38.82 18.49
N LEU A 1036 -16.99 38.22 18.21
CA LEU A 1036 -16.52 37.04 18.90
C LEU A 1036 -15.84 37.47 20.20
N CYS A 1037 -16.31 36.96 21.34
CA CYS A 1037 -15.71 37.23 22.64
C CYS A 1037 -15.46 35.94 23.42
N VAL A 1038 -14.29 35.86 24.05
CA VAL A 1038 -13.95 34.80 25.00
C VAL A 1038 -14.62 35.13 26.33
N LEU A 1039 -15.39 34.18 26.88
CA LEU A 1039 -16.09 34.34 28.16
C LEU A 1039 -15.23 33.84 29.32
N ASP A 1040 -14.73 32.62 29.20
CA ASP A 1040 -13.92 31.93 30.19
C ASP A 1040 -12.76 31.24 29.46
N GLU A 1041 -11.58 31.22 30.06
CA GLU A 1041 -10.40 30.55 29.52
C GLU A 1041 -9.59 29.85 30.62
N TYR A 1042 -9.04 28.69 30.27
CA TYR A 1042 -8.28 27.84 31.17
C TYR A 1042 -7.09 27.25 30.42
N SER A 1043 -5.92 27.28 31.04
CA SER A 1043 -4.71 26.65 30.52
C SER A 1043 -4.23 25.59 31.50
N VAL A 1044 -3.96 24.39 30.99
CA VAL A 1044 -3.35 23.30 31.75
C VAL A 1044 -1.90 23.16 31.27
N PRO A 1045 -0.93 23.80 31.94
CA PRO A 1045 0.47 23.61 31.62
C PRO A 1045 0.89 22.17 31.96
N CYS A 1046 1.80 21.59 31.18
CA CYS A 1046 2.30 20.23 31.39
C CYS A 1046 1.19 19.15 31.42
N ALA A 1047 0.11 19.33 30.66
CA ALA A 1047 -0.95 18.33 30.53
C ALA A 1047 -0.42 17.00 29.96
N HIS A 1048 0.60 17.09 29.11
CA HIS A 1048 1.35 15.99 28.54
C HIS A 1048 2.86 16.24 28.66
N ALA A 1049 3.66 15.18 28.57
CA ALA A 1049 5.12 15.25 28.62
C ALA A 1049 5.76 15.60 27.26
N ALA A 1050 4.96 15.64 26.19
CA ALA A 1050 5.37 15.92 24.82
C ALA A 1050 4.22 16.57 24.03
N HIS A 1051 4.40 16.72 22.72
CA HIS A 1051 3.49 17.46 21.83
C HIS A 1051 2.09 16.83 21.83
N VAL A 1052 1.06 17.65 22.01
CA VAL A 1052 -0.35 17.23 21.90
C VAL A 1052 -0.80 17.26 20.45
N THR A 1053 -0.94 16.10 19.81
CA THR A 1053 -1.27 15.98 18.38
C THR A 1053 -2.75 15.70 18.12
N GLY A 1054 -3.49 15.22 19.14
CA GLY A 1054 -4.93 14.97 19.06
C GLY A 1054 -5.69 15.62 20.20
N ILE A 1055 -6.82 16.25 19.90
CA ILE A 1055 -7.78 16.71 20.91
C ILE A 1055 -9.21 16.56 20.38
N LYS A 1056 -10.13 16.08 21.23
CA LYS A 1056 -11.55 15.97 20.89
C LYS A 1056 -12.39 16.27 22.13
N ILE A 1057 -13.30 17.23 22.00
CA ILE A 1057 -14.36 17.47 22.98
C ILE A 1057 -15.50 16.51 22.63
N LEU A 1058 -15.77 15.55 23.51
CA LEU A 1058 -16.75 14.47 23.31
C LEU A 1058 -18.15 14.93 23.71
N SER A 1059 -18.22 15.64 24.82
CA SER A 1059 -19.43 16.28 25.34
C SER A 1059 -19.04 17.56 26.08
N PRO A 1060 -20.00 18.41 26.48
CA PRO A 1060 -19.69 19.58 27.30
C PRO A 1060 -18.98 19.25 28.63
N LYS A 1061 -18.94 17.98 29.03
CA LYS A 1061 -18.33 17.50 30.29
C LYS A 1061 -17.07 16.66 30.10
N LEU A 1062 -16.76 16.23 28.87
CA LEU A 1062 -15.71 15.25 28.62
C LEU A 1062 -14.89 15.61 27.39
N MET A 1063 -13.58 15.56 27.55
CA MET A 1063 -12.59 15.78 26.49
C MET A 1063 -11.51 14.70 26.56
N VAL A 1064 -10.96 14.35 25.41
CA VAL A 1064 -9.84 13.42 25.29
C VAL A 1064 -8.70 14.08 24.50
N SER A 1065 -7.47 13.82 24.92
CA SER A 1065 -6.25 14.28 24.24
C SER A 1065 -5.26 13.13 24.01
N ALA A 1066 -4.47 13.23 22.95
CA ALA A 1066 -3.42 12.30 22.58
C ALA A 1066 -2.10 13.05 22.30
N SER A 1067 -0.97 12.43 22.63
CA SER A 1067 0.35 13.06 22.60
C SER A 1067 1.47 12.10 22.21
N ILE A 1068 2.58 12.64 21.72
CA ILE A 1068 3.77 11.85 21.37
C ILE A 1068 4.33 11.05 22.58
N ASP A 1069 3.97 11.43 23.81
CA ASP A 1069 4.29 10.70 25.05
C ASP A 1069 3.54 9.36 25.22
N GLN A 1070 2.76 8.96 24.22
CA GLN A 1070 1.98 7.72 24.16
C GLN A 1070 0.85 7.63 25.19
N ARG A 1071 0.25 8.77 25.56
CA ARG A 1071 -0.88 8.85 26.49
C ARG A 1071 -2.16 9.31 25.81
N LEU A 1072 -3.22 8.52 25.97
CA LEU A 1072 -4.60 8.92 25.71
C LEU A 1072 -5.24 9.34 27.04
N THR A 1073 -5.40 10.64 27.24
CA THR A 1073 -5.80 11.22 28.54
C THR A 1073 -7.21 11.79 28.47
N PHE A 1074 -8.02 11.42 29.46
CA PHE A 1074 -9.39 11.91 29.62
C PHE A 1074 -9.45 13.06 30.62
N TRP A 1075 -10.21 14.09 30.26
CA TRP A 1075 -10.36 15.32 31.03
C TRP A 1075 -11.83 15.59 31.26
N ARG A 1076 -12.17 15.89 32.51
CA ARG A 1076 -13.49 16.40 32.85
C ARG A 1076 -13.50 17.90 32.60
N LEU A 1077 -14.45 18.33 31.79
CA LEU A 1077 -14.80 19.72 31.61
C LEU A 1077 -15.92 20.07 32.60
N GLY A 1078 -15.73 21.12 33.39
CA GLY A 1078 -16.73 21.69 34.30
C GLY A 1078 -16.78 23.21 34.13
N ASN A 1079 -17.58 23.90 34.94
CA ASN A 1079 -17.67 25.37 34.96
C ASN A 1079 -16.41 26.01 35.60
N GLY A 1080 -15.23 25.56 35.16
CA GLY A 1080 -13.90 25.77 35.73
C GLY A 1080 -12.83 25.18 34.82
N GLU A 1081 -11.69 24.79 35.40
CA GLU A 1081 -10.54 24.25 34.68
C GLU A 1081 -10.72 22.78 34.26
N PRO A 1082 -10.18 22.34 33.10
CA PRO A 1082 -10.11 20.93 32.72
C PRO A 1082 -9.39 20.11 33.80
N THR A 1083 -10.03 19.08 34.33
CA THR A 1083 -9.48 18.23 35.40
C THR A 1083 -9.12 16.84 34.89
N PHE A 1084 -7.90 16.38 35.18
CA PHE A 1084 -7.44 15.04 34.83
C PHE A 1084 -8.36 13.96 35.43
N MET A 1085 -8.81 13.01 34.59
CA MET A 1085 -9.61 11.87 35.03
C MET A 1085 -8.78 10.59 35.07
N ASN A 1086 -8.30 10.15 33.91
CA ASN A 1086 -7.44 8.99 33.77
C ASN A 1086 -6.61 9.10 32.49
N SER A 1087 -5.66 8.18 32.33
CA SER A 1087 -4.85 8.10 31.12
C SER A 1087 -4.53 6.65 30.80
N THR A 1088 -4.57 6.31 29.52
CA THR A 1088 -4.26 4.99 28.98
C THR A 1088 -3.00 5.10 28.12
N VAL A 1089 -2.11 4.11 28.23
CA VAL A 1089 -0.95 4.00 27.33
C VAL A 1089 -1.41 3.35 26.03
N TYR A 1090 -1.09 3.99 24.92
CA TYR A 1090 -1.15 3.35 23.60
C TYR A 1090 0.25 3.03 23.11
N HIS A 1091 0.30 2.19 22.09
CA HIS A 1091 1.54 1.55 21.66
C HIS A 1091 2.05 2.10 20.33
N VAL A 1092 1.23 2.88 19.62
CA VAL A 1092 1.63 3.64 18.44
C VAL A 1092 2.62 4.74 18.85
N PRO A 1093 3.88 4.70 18.40
CA PRO A 1093 4.82 5.79 18.61
C PRO A 1093 4.59 6.91 17.58
N ASP A 1094 5.10 8.10 17.90
CA ASP A 1094 5.02 9.30 17.05
C ASP A 1094 3.61 9.56 16.50
N VAL A 1095 2.61 9.53 17.38
CA VAL A 1095 1.22 9.76 16.98
C VAL A 1095 1.09 11.13 16.33
N ALA A 1096 0.64 11.14 15.08
CA ALA A 1096 0.56 12.31 14.22
C ALA A 1096 -0.86 12.88 14.11
N ASP A 1097 -1.88 12.02 14.22
CA ASP A 1097 -3.27 12.43 14.11
C ASP A 1097 -4.21 11.50 14.90
N MET A 1098 -5.38 12.04 15.24
CA MET A 1098 -6.41 11.36 16.01
C MET A 1098 -7.78 11.71 15.43
N ASP A 1099 -8.62 10.71 15.21
CA ASP A 1099 -10.04 10.94 14.90
C ASP A 1099 -10.90 10.12 15.85
N CYS A 1100 -11.88 10.79 16.47
CA CYS A 1100 -12.78 10.20 17.46
C CYS A 1100 -14.22 10.38 17.01
N TRP A 1101 -15.04 9.34 17.19
CA TRP A 1101 -16.42 9.31 16.75
C TRP A 1101 -17.33 8.48 17.65
N PRO A 1102 -18.63 8.80 17.72
CA PRO A 1102 -19.59 7.97 18.43
C PRO A 1102 -19.86 6.66 17.66
N VAL A 1103 -19.95 5.56 18.41
CA VAL A 1103 -20.42 4.24 17.94
C VAL A 1103 -21.92 4.10 18.23
N ASN A 1104 -22.33 4.53 19.42
CA ASN A 1104 -23.73 4.68 19.80
C ASN A 1104 -23.90 6.11 20.35
N PRO A 1105 -24.88 6.89 19.86
CA PRO A 1105 -25.17 8.24 20.34
C PRO A 1105 -25.31 8.36 21.86
N GLU A 1106 -25.78 7.30 22.52
CA GLU A 1106 -26.11 7.36 23.94
C GLU A 1106 -24.94 7.00 24.87
N PHE A 1107 -23.98 6.15 24.46
CA PHE A 1107 -23.05 5.57 25.45
C PHE A 1107 -21.64 5.19 24.98
N GLY A 1108 -21.27 5.27 23.69
CA GLY A 1108 -20.03 4.63 23.22
C GLY A 1108 -19.27 5.41 22.16
N HIS A 1109 -17.95 5.46 22.29
CA HIS A 1109 -17.05 6.17 21.39
C HIS A 1109 -15.93 5.25 20.90
N ARG A 1110 -15.41 5.56 19.71
CA ARG A 1110 -14.17 5.02 19.18
C ARG A 1110 -13.20 6.11 18.80
N CYS A 1111 -11.94 5.75 18.81
CA CYS A 1111 -10.82 6.61 18.46
C CYS A 1111 -9.80 5.83 17.67
N ALA A 1112 -9.39 6.36 16.51
CA ALA A 1112 -8.22 5.89 15.80
C ALA A 1112 -7.03 6.81 16.06
N LEU A 1113 -5.91 6.22 16.45
CA LEU A 1113 -4.63 6.87 16.68
C LEU A 1113 -3.65 6.44 15.59
N ALA A 1114 -3.18 7.40 14.79
CA ALA A 1114 -2.29 7.17 13.66
C ALA A 1114 -0.89 7.73 13.94
N GLY A 1115 0.15 6.94 13.67
CA GLY A 1115 1.56 7.30 13.85
C GLY A 1115 2.45 6.26 13.15
N GLN A 1116 3.46 5.70 13.84
CA GLN A 1116 4.15 4.51 13.32
C GLN A 1116 3.29 3.25 13.53
N GLY A 1117 2.19 3.17 12.80
CA GLY A 1117 1.13 2.17 12.96
C GLY A 1117 -0.23 2.81 13.23
N LEU A 1118 -1.20 1.95 13.53
CA LEU A 1118 -2.59 2.35 13.81
C LEU A 1118 -3.10 1.57 15.02
N GLU A 1119 -3.72 2.28 15.97
CA GLU A 1119 -4.41 1.65 17.10
C GLU A 1119 -5.79 2.25 17.25
N VAL A 1120 -6.79 1.38 17.47
CA VAL A 1120 -8.19 1.79 17.63
C VAL A 1120 -8.64 1.44 19.03
N TYR A 1121 -9.12 2.45 19.74
CA TYR A 1121 -9.70 2.33 21.06
C TYR A 1121 -11.20 2.49 21.01
N ASN A 1122 -11.89 1.78 21.89
CA ASN A 1122 -13.27 2.06 22.26
C ASN A 1122 -13.37 2.41 23.75
N TRP A 1123 -14.41 3.15 24.11
CA TRP A 1123 -14.81 3.34 25.51
C TRP A 1123 -16.30 3.65 25.58
N TYR A 1124 -16.84 3.46 26.77
CA TYR A 1124 -18.18 3.88 27.14
C TYR A 1124 -18.08 5.05 28.11
N ASP A 1125 -18.96 6.04 27.95
CA ASP A 1125 -18.98 7.28 28.72
C ASP A 1125 -19.41 7.10 30.19
#